data_AF-A0A7Z9ZFH3-F1
#
_entry.id   AF-A0A7Z9ZFH3-F1
#
_cell.length_a   1.000
_cell.length_b   1.000
_cell.length_c   1.000
_cell.angle_alpha   90.00
_cell.angle_beta   90.00
_cell.angle_gamma   90.00
#
_symmetry.space_group_name_H-M   'P 1'
#
loop_
_entity.id
_entity.type
_entity.pdbx_description
1 polymer ?
#
loop_
_entity_poly.entity_id
_entity_poly.type
_entity_poly.pdbx_seq_one_letter_code
_entity_poly.pdbx_strand_id
1 'polypeptide(L)'
;MILRGKLFAESPIYRGNARKTLFTRDGDGTHRLVSLAGEVAGTAQSLMDAFIGRSRDGRNIGLLNRMWLRLYGSPMPERLITGVDCKLREESYPRGNFFDLRMGMKLDEDRWAAEAEANYKMETLFRNSVFDLVLSVNESILQQGENQARLYYLLQELQEGRFWFGAGKSKGLGRCRLEMDLPFSAPETPPRLHPRANHLRVFLTFNATNPVLVGWNWGRVEPGVPSFVAVEGRLLVQAMRDIPDPIRERLEMGLAGPILSPEDWKEKLAEFLPRVMAIWLMERSTGEVETWTLPSAALAKLSKGRYPLSKKILVQIEPLVDQPFPSREAAEAALQEALGEKAHMANRILKVMVQERRVSQQLNREAWQEVANSLGLDIALADRLAEHIQNEDALVDLLAPACRRVLPRLYQQVDQQIQLLQSDAWVDAEIAQREEHIRIKTLMLEGKITEEQWGDPTQVPEGVSRAAWREFIEAHRHVRFHHMVHPRNLRKSITNDQNFIAFLKTYRDRVRLELAQPYNIDFRAGGPSHREISRKYGKPYDTVFMRMLSWAPSSQEQGAWEIYIPGSTIKGAFRKRASQVLRTLWGESARTTQVLNRLFGAQGQRGLVFFSDAYLTDPYDPERAWCSMDGVRMDPQTGRPLEAAKRDYLFAYGNHLTFQMQMDLQDIGENDLEALSVLAYLLQDFQRGDIPLGGEKTSGFGWVKATVAKLDWRTADPTGVSQRLFGERRLVQEGIWHRLELEGEAAADALQAISPLVPAETQVSQTPPRARAGFVSHRAFGGYCGMLAVEAEVLTPIHVRESGEPSFRATLADGPVNGWDFFSMSPPEAAQRASQRVYALPSQSIRGMLRHIYAIASDSRQPSSDVGSLNPADSLFGWVGEGPNQALMGRLSFSFGLFEDPELAWFKVPYPYGEWQYSGGEWRHVPGSSASMLLIGKTWRLFPHAPLAPVVERLEEFRPDTVQASYFRAILPGARARFTLRFWNLEEEELQRLIWCVALEPGLAHKMGKNRYLGFGSLRLRLLPDSHLIDWAKRYAGEPEESWRVPIPVDEWLKPAVVEHYQGLRRALNAEQL
;
A
#
# COMPACT_ATOMS: atom_id res chain seq x y z
N MET A 1 6.88 -13.34 43.84
CA MET A 1 5.93 -12.34 43.30
C MET A 1 5.64 -12.64 41.83
N ILE A 2 4.39 -12.47 41.39
CA ILE A 2 4.00 -12.62 39.97
C ILE A 2 3.46 -11.28 39.48
N LEU A 3 4.03 -10.76 38.39
CA LEU A 3 3.56 -9.55 37.72
C LEU A 3 2.82 -9.94 36.44
N ARG A 4 1.63 -9.41 36.24
CA ARG A 4 0.80 -9.68 35.06
C ARG A 4 0.51 -8.38 34.32
N GLY A 5 0.68 -8.40 33.01
CA GLY A 5 0.40 -7.25 32.16
C GLY A 5 0.17 -7.67 30.71
N LYS A 6 0.03 -6.67 29.84
CA LYS A 6 -0.16 -6.82 28.41
C LYS A 6 0.96 -6.11 27.67
N LEU A 7 1.50 -6.74 26.63
CA LEU A 7 2.40 -6.10 25.68
C LEU A 7 1.65 -5.78 24.40
N PHE A 8 1.58 -4.49 24.05
CA PHE A 8 1.02 -4.00 22.81
C PHE A 8 2.12 -3.81 21.77
N ALA A 9 1.93 -4.39 20.58
CA ALA A 9 2.80 -4.14 19.44
C ALA A 9 2.45 -2.79 18.79
N GLU A 10 3.08 -1.69 19.23
CA GLU A 10 2.86 -0.36 18.64
C GLU A 10 3.28 -0.26 17.17
N SER A 11 4.14 -1.19 16.74
CA SER A 11 4.53 -1.41 15.35
C SER A 11 4.60 -2.91 15.05
N PRO A 12 4.57 -3.32 13.77
CA PRO A 12 4.63 -4.74 13.41
C PRO A 12 5.90 -5.43 13.90
N ILE A 13 5.78 -6.67 14.34
CA ILE A 13 6.92 -7.43 14.89
C ILE A 13 7.43 -8.40 13.83
N TYR A 14 8.73 -8.34 13.55
CA TYR A 14 9.44 -9.29 12.70
C TYR A 14 10.46 -10.07 13.54
N ARG A 15 10.56 -11.40 13.40
CA ARG A 15 11.50 -12.20 14.22
C ARG A 15 12.91 -12.32 13.61
N GLY A 16 13.04 -12.27 12.29
CA GLY A 16 14.33 -12.17 11.60
C GLY A 16 15.17 -13.44 11.48
N ASN A 17 14.63 -14.65 11.66
CA ASN A 17 15.39 -15.87 11.35
C ASN A 17 15.17 -16.31 9.90
N ALA A 18 16.26 -16.20 9.12
CA ALA A 18 16.58 -16.77 7.80
C ALA A 18 15.43 -16.95 6.81
N ARG A 19 15.39 -16.10 5.76
CA ARG A 19 14.82 -16.23 4.38
C ARG A 19 13.52 -17.03 4.11
N LYS A 20 12.99 -17.86 5.02
CA LYS A 20 11.95 -18.88 4.81
C LYS A 20 11.18 -19.29 6.09
N THR A 21 11.30 -18.63 7.25
CA THR A 21 10.56 -19.09 8.46
C THR A 21 9.70 -18.06 9.19
N LEU A 22 8.47 -18.53 9.42
CA LEU A 22 7.37 -18.05 10.26
C LEU A 22 7.81 -17.70 11.71
N PHE A 23 6.96 -16.97 12.42
CA PHE A 23 6.83 -17.16 13.88
C PHE A 23 6.60 -18.66 14.13
N THR A 24 7.41 -19.28 14.99
CA THR A 24 7.31 -20.72 15.21
C THR A 24 5.94 -21.05 15.80
N ARG A 25 5.16 -21.85 15.07
CA ARG A 25 3.86 -22.42 15.46
C ARG A 25 4.13 -23.70 16.26
N ASP A 26 3.46 -23.84 17.39
CA ASP A 26 3.72 -24.91 18.36
C ASP A 26 3.30 -26.32 17.83
N GLY A 27 3.98 -27.39 18.27
CA GLY A 27 3.68 -28.79 17.96
C GLY A 27 4.20 -29.35 16.61
N ASP A 28 3.36 -30.12 15.92
CA ASP A 28 3.56 -30.69 14.56
C ASP A 28 3.30 -29.66 13.44
N GLY A 29 3.05 -28.40 13.81
CA GLY A 29 2.68 -27.32 12.91
C GLY A 29 1.17 -27.18 12.66
N THR A 30 0.33 -28.03 13.27
CA THR A 30 -1.14 -27.95 13.18
C THR A 30 -1.78 -27.07 14.26
N HIS A 31 -1.11 -26.87 15.40
CA HIS A 31 -1.63 -26.07 16.51
C HIS A 31 -1.25 -24.57 16.42
N ARG A 32 -2.25 -23.71 16.63
CA ARG A 32 -2.28 -22.27 16.30
C ARG A 32 -1.77 -21.34 17.41
N LEU A 33 -0.89 -21.81 18.29
CA LEU A 33 -0.33 -20.95 19.35
C LEU A 33 0.92 -20.24 18.83
N VAL A 34 0.92 -18.91 18.90
CA VAL A 34 2.09 -18.07 18.57
C VAL A 34 2.55 -17.38 19.86
N SER A 35 3.75 -17.74 20.32
CA SER A 35 4.46 -16.98 21.37
C SER A 35 5.54 -16.11 20.75
N LEU A 36 5.95 -15.02 21.42
CA LEU A 36 7.02 -14.14 20.92
C LEU A 36 8.35 -14.88 20.70
N ALA A 37 8.58 -16.02 21.38
CA ALA A 37 9.75 -16.86 21.16
C ALA A 37 9.51 -18.08 20.27
N GLY A 38 8.28 -18.57 20.13
CA GLY A 38 7.78 -19.70 19.32
C GLY A 38 8.51 -21.05 19.45
N GLU A 39 7.81 -22.19 19.42
CA GLU A 39 8.39 -23.48 19.78
C GLU A 39 9.57 -24.03 18.96
N VAL A 40 10.57 -24.50 19.71
CA VAL A 40 11.25 -25.78 19.51
C VAL A 40 11.26 -26.42 20.90
N ALA A 41 10.57 -27.56 21.08
CA ALA A 41 10.56 -28.41 22.29
C ALA A 41 11.36 -27.84 23.48
N GLY A 42 10.77 -26.87 24.20
CA GLY A 42 11.49 -25.95 25.09
C GLY A 42 10.95 -24.52 25.10
N THR A 43 9.64 -24.31 24.89
CA THR A 43 8.97 -23.00 24.74
C THR A 43 9.28 -22.03 25.88
N ALA A 44 9.25 -22.52 27.11
CA ALA A 44 9.60 -21.73 28.29
C ALA A 44 11.07 -21.27 28.25
N GLN A 45 12.01 -22.15 27.88
CA GLN A 45 13.43 -21.80 27.81
C GLN A 45 13.72 -20.79 26.71
N SER A 46 13.09 -20.90 25.54
CA SER A 46 13.28 -19.94 24.44
C SER A 46 12.70 -18.56 24.77
N LEU A 47 11.55 -18.51 25.46
CA LEU A 47 10.98 -17.26 25.99
C LEU A 47 11.88 -16.65 27.07
N MET A 48 12.35 -17.48 28.01
CA MET A 48 13.33 -17.06 28.99
C MET A 48 14.59 -16.53 28.31
N ASP A 49 15.11 -17.21 27.29
CA ASP A 49 16.31 -16.78 26.57
C ASP A 49 16.13 -15.43 25.87
N ALA A 50 14.96 -15.19 25.27
CA ALA A 50 14.65 -13.94 24.58
C ALA A 50 14.56 -12.72 25.53
N PHE A 51 14.01 -12.90 26.74
CA PHE A 51 13.81 -11.80 27.70
C PHE A 51 14.91 -11.71 28.76
N ILE A 52 15.35 -12.84 29.32
CA ILE A 52 16.19 -12.92 30.53
C ILE A 52 17.37 -13.90 30.42
N GLY A 53 17.60 -14.57 29.29
CA GLY A 53 18.72 -15.49 29.15
C GLY A 53 19.99 -14.86 28.62
N ARG A 54 21.00 -15.72 28.47
CA ARG A 54 22.35 -15.37 28.02
C ARG A 54 22.94 -16.56 27.25
N SER A 55 23.49 -16.32 26.06
CA SER A 55 24.20 -17.36 25.30
C SER A 55 25.47 -17.80 26.01
N ARG A 56 25.96 -19.02 25.70
CA ARG A 56 27.17 -19.61 26.29
C ARG A 56 28.44 -18.77 26.08
N ASP A 57 28.52 -18.04 24.98
CA ASP A 57 29.61 -17.10 24.66
C ASP A 57 29.38 -15.68 25.23
N GLY A 58 28.26 -15.47 25.94
CA GLY A 58 27.87 -14.21 26.55
C GLY A 58 27.46 -13.11 25.56
N ARG A 59 27.46 -13.37 24.24
CA ARG A 59 27.22 -12.35 23.21
C ARG A 59 25.76 -11.96 23.06
N ASN A 60 24.84 -12.92 23.23
CA ASN A 60 23.41 -12.67 23.17
C ASN A 60 22.84 -12.64 24.59
N ILE A 61 22.40 -11.45 25.01
CA ILE A 61 21.67 -11.23 26.26
C ILE A 61 20.20 -10.90 25.95
N GLY A 62 19.30 -11.45 26.77
CA GLY A 62 17.86 -11.22 26.72
C GLY A 62 17.49 -9.74 26.85
N LEU A 63 16.29 -9.39 26.39
CA LEU A 63 15.80 -8.01 26.32
C LEU A 63 15.87 -7.27 27.66
N LEU A 64 15.32 -7.83 28.74
CA LEU A 64 15.30 -7.20 30.06
C LEU A 64 16.70 -7.07 30.64
N ASN A 65 17.55 -8.09 30.46
CA ASN A 65 18.96 -8.03 30.85
C ASN A 65 19.69 -6.89 30.12
N ARG A 66 19.43 -6.73 28.82
CA ARG A 66 20.05 -5.67 28.00
C ARG A 66 19.59 -4.29 28.43
N MET A 67 18.31 -4.12 28.70
CA MET A 67 17.76 -2.84 29.18
C MET A 67 18.25 -2.51 30.59
N TRP A 68 18.30 -3.49 31.49
CA TRP A 68 18.87 -3.32 32.83
C TRP A 68 20.35 -2.89 32.75
N LEU A 69 21.15 -3.60 31.94
CA LEU A 69 22.55 -3.26 31.72
C LEU A 69 22.72 -1.87 31.12
N ARG A 70 21.87 -1.49 30.17
CA ARG A 70 21.84 -0.16 29.56
C ARG A 70 21.57 0.93 30.60
N LEU A 71 20.55 0.75 31.44
CA LEU A 71 20.12 1.77 32.40
C LEU A 71 21.08 1.91 33.58
N TYR A 72 21.62 0.79 34.10
CA TYR A 72 22.34 0.80 35.38
C TYR A 72 23.84 0.47 35.26
N GLY A 73 24.32 0.07 34.07
CA GLY A 73 25.73 -0.23 33.84
C GLY A 73 26.23 -1.53 34.49
N SER A 74 25.36 -2.25 35.20
CA SER A 74 25.63 -3.54 35.83
C SER A 74 24.67 -4.61 35.31
N PRO A 75 25.05 -5.91 35.27
CA PRO A 75 24.11 -6.97 34.90
C PRO A 75 22.92 -7.04 35.87
N MET A 76 21.78 -7.50 35.38
CA MET A 76 20.63 -7.82 36.23
C MET A 76 21.01 -8.98 37.18
N PRO A 77 20.65 -8.92 38.48
CA PRO A 77 20.95 -10.01 39.40
C PRO A 77 20.43 -11.35 38.89
N GLU A 78 21.26 -12.39 38.97
CA GLU A 78 20.88 -13.72 38.54
C GLU A 78 19.64 -14.20 39.30
N ARG A 79 18.68 -14.80 38.59
CA ARG A 79 17.41 -15.29 39.15
C ARG A 79 16.50 -14.23 39.78
N LEU A 80 16.74 -12.92 39.55
CA LEU A 80 15.78 -11.87 39.93
C LEU A 80 14.43 -12.11 39.24
N ILE A 81 14.46 -12.33 37.92
CA ILE A 81 13.31 -12.84 37.17
C ILE A 81 13.57 -14.32 36.94
N THR A 82 12.69 -15.17 37.46
CA THR A 82 12.80 -16.63 37.42
C THR A 82 11.99 -17.26 36.30
N GLY A 83 11.07 -16.50 35.69
CA GLY A 83 10.25 -16.97 34.59
C GLY A 83 9.59 -15.83 33.83
N VAL A 84 9.41 -16.04 32.52
CA VAL A 84 8.68 -15.13 31.62
C VAL A 84 7.74 -15.97 30.78
N ASP A 85 6.43 -15.67 30.83
CA ASP A 85 5.43 -16.18 29.89
C ASP A 85 4.92 -15.01 29.05
N CYS A 86 4.85 -15.18 27.73
CA CYS A 86 4.40 -14.13 26.82
C CYS A 86 3.67 -14.74 25.62
N LYS A 87 2.34 -14.78 25.71
CA LYS A 87 1.46 -15.45 24.73
C LYS A 87 0.63 -14.42 23.99
N LEU A 88 0.55 -14.52 22.67
CA LEU A 88 -0.35 -13.67 21.90
C LEU A 88 -1.80 -14.01 22.30
N ARG A 89 -2.70 -13.03 22.29
CA ARG A 89 -4.09 -13.22 22.69
C ARG A 89 -4.92 -13.80 21.57
N GLU A 90 -5.98 -14.56 21.92
CA GLU A 90 -6.82 -15.23 20.91
C GLU A 90 -7.39 -14.24 19.88
N GLU A 91 -7.79 -13.06 20.36
CA GLU A 91 -8.38 -11.99 19.55
C GLU A 91 -7.37 -11.31 18.62
N SER A 92 -6.08 -11.50 18.85
CA SER A 92 -5.01 -11.05 17.94
C SER A 92 -4.68 -12.10 16.86
N TYR A 93 -5.49 -13.17 16.76
CA TYR A 93 -5.40 -14.22 15.73
C TYR A 93 -6.73 -14.38 14.96
N PRO A 94 -6.92 -13.72 13.80
CA PRO A 94 -8.14 -13.93 13.03
C PRO A 94 -8.26 -15.38 12.51
N ARG A 95 -9.48 -15.94 12.57
CA ARG A 95 -9.81 -17.21 11.91
C ARG A 95 -9.73 -16.98 10.39
N GLY A 96 -8.74 -17.60 9.74
CA GLY A 96 -8.55 -17.47 8.28
C GLY A 96 -7.31 -16.70 7.83
N ASN A 97 -6.19 -16.81 8.54
CA ASN A 97 -4.78 -16.50 8.15
C ASN A 97 -4.11 -15.31 8.87
N PHE A 98 -2.87 -15.59 9.30
CA PHE A 98 -1.98 -14.79 10.13
C PHE A 98 -0.98 -13.96 9.31
N PHE A 99 -0.46 -12.89 9.92
CA PHE A 99 0.68 -12.06 9.50
C PHE A 99 0.41 -11.08 8.34
N ASP A 100 1.19 -10.02 8.31
CA ASP A 100 1.30 -9.06 7.20
C ASP A 100 2.53 -9.39 6.35
N LEU A 101 2.48 -9.09 5.05
CA LEU A 101 3.63 -9.22 4.15
C LEU A 101 4.23 -7.85 3.85
N ARG A 102 5.33 -7.54 4.54
CA ARG A 102 6.10 -6.33 4.26
C ARG A 102 7.13 -6.60 3.18
N MET A 103 7.09 -5.80 2.14
CA MET A 103 8.03 -5.87 1.03
C MET A 103 9.02 -4.70 1.14
N GLY A 104 10.23 -4.88 0.62
CA GLY A 104 11.19 -3.82 0.49
C GLY A 104 12.02 -3.97 -0.78
N MET A 105 12.32 -2.84 -1.41
CA MET A 105 13.12 -2.79 -2.62
C MET A 105 14.56 -2.46 -2.26
N LYS A 106 15.50 -3.20 -2.86
CA LYS A 106 16.90 -2.75 -2.89
C LYS A 106 17.07 -1.88 -4.11
N LEU A 107 17.58 -0.67 -3.91
CA LEU A 107 17.94 0.23 -4.99
C LEU A 107 19.43 0.20 -5.20
N ASP A 108 19.82 0.13 -6.47
CA ASP A 108 21.19 0.32 -6.92
C ASP A 108 21.59 1.78 -6.71
N GLU A 109 22.76 2.00 -6.11
CA GLU A 109 23.19 3.36 -5.75
C GLU A 109 23.59 4.20 -6.96
N ASP A 110 24.05 3.59 -8.06
CA ASP A 110 24.42 4.26 -9.30
C ASP A 110 23.20 4.60 -10.15
N ARG A 111 22.33 3.61 -10.38
CA ARG A 111 21.18 3.73 -11.27
C ARG A 111 19.99 4.41 -10.59
N TRP A 112 19.97 4.41 -9.26
CA TRP A 112 18.83 4.77 -8.43
C TRP A 112 17.52 4.06 -8.86
N ALA A 113 17.68 2.81 -9.30
CA ALA A 113 16.62 1.94 -9.78
C ALA A 113 16.63 0.60 -9.02
N ALA A 114 15.57 -0.19 -9.14
CA ALA A 114 15.47 -1.49 -8.49
C ALA A 114 16.61 -2.42 -8.94
N GLU A 115 17.20 -3.14 -7.98
CA GLU A 115 18.13 -4.22 -8.23
C GLU A 115 17.35 -5.52 -8.40
N ALA A 116 17.55 -6.19 -9.54
CA ALA A 116 16.90 -7.47 -9.85
C ALA A 116 17.21 -8.50 -8.76
N GLU A 117 16.21 -9.32 -8.40
CA GLU A 117 16.33 -10.43 -7.44
C GLU A 117 16.76 -10.04 -6.00
N ALA A 118 16.88 -8.75 -5.70
CA ALA A 118 17.34 -8.25 -4.40
C ALA A 118 16.22 -7.65 -3.53
N ASN A 119 14.98 -7.68 -4.02
CA ASN A 119 13.80 -7.32 -3.23
C ASN A 119 13.62 -8.31 -2.08
N TYR A 120 13.26 -7.81 -0.90
CA TYR A 120 13.10 -8.63 0.29
C TYR A 120 11.67 -8.60 0.80
N LYS A 121 11.29 -9.69 1.44
CA LYS A 121 9.95 -9.93 1.99
C LYS A 121 10.08 -10.24 3.48
N MET A 122 9.21 -9.67 4.30
CA MET A 122 9.19 -9.79 5.75
C MET A 122 7.77 -10.12 6.17
N GLU A 123 7.56 -11.33 6.65
CA GLU A 123 6.32 -11.72 7.32
C GLU A 123 6.32 -11.15 8.74
N THR A 124 5.31 -10.35 9.10
CA THR A 124 5.27 -9.64 10.39
C THR A 124 3.97 -9.88 11.14
N LEU A 125 4.01 -9.94 12.48
CA LEU A 125 2.78 -9.80 13.26
C LEU A 125 2.22 -8.39 13.08
N PHE A 126 0.90 -8.27 13.02
CA PHE A 126 0.22 -7.00 12.84
C PHE A 126 0.56 -6.02 13.98
N ARG A 127 0.53 -4.74 13.63
CA ARG A 127 0.43 -3.66 14.62
C ARG A 127 -0.82 -3.89 15.48
N ASN A 128 -0.78 -3.41 16.72
CA ASN A 128 -1.83 -3.54 17.74
C ASN A 128 -2.12 -4.97 18.22
N SER A 129 -1.33 -5.96 17.78
CA SER A 129 -1.30 -7.30 18.39
C SER A 129 -1.00 -7.21 19.89
N VAL A 130 -1.72 -7.98 20.70
CA VAL A 130 -1.60 -7.93 22.17
C VAL A 130 -1.14 -9.27 22.73
N PHE A 131 -0.10 -9.25 23.57
CA PHE A 131 0.40 -10.42 24.26
C PHE A 131 0.12 -10.33 25.76
N ASP A 132 -0.36 -11.42 26.37
CA ASP A 132 -0.37 -11.55 27.82
C ASP A 132 1.04 -11.84 28.31
N LEU A 133 1.57 -10.95 29.15
CA LEU A 133 2.90 -11.04 29.76
C LEU A 133 2.76 -11.40 31.23
N VAL A 134 3.47 -12.44 31.66
CA VAL A 134 3.61 -12.83 33.07
C VAL A 134 5.09 -12.90 33.41
N LEU A 135 5.51 -12.16 34.45
CA LEU A 135 6.87 -12.19 34.99
C LEU A 135 6.85 -12.81 36.38
N SER A 136 7.62 -13.88 36.58
CA SER A 136 7.88 -14.47 37.89
C SER A 136 9.13 -13.82 38.49
N VAL A 137 8.96 -13.12 39.62
CA VAL A 137 10.02 -12.35 40.29
C VAL A 137 10.34 -12.95 41.64
N ASN A 138 11.63 -13.14 41.92
CA ASN A 138 12.14 -13.62 43.20
C ASN A 138 12.17 -12.48 44.22
N GLU A 139 11.28 -12.55 45.22
CA GLU A 139 11.14 -11.52 46.26
C GLU A 139 12.40 -11.34 47.11
N SER A 140 13.07 -12.44 47.46
CA SER A 140 14.27 -12.39 48.29
C SER A 140 15.42 -11.63 47.62
N ILE A 141 15.52 -11.68 46.29
CA ILE A 141 16.52 -10.94 45.51
C ILE A 141 16.03 -9.52 45.21
N LEU A 142 14.73 -9.36 44.98
CA LEU A 142 14.11 -8.06 44.75
C LEU A 142 14.30 -7.09 45.91
N GLN A 143 14.22 -7.59 47.15
CA GLN A 143 14.41 -6.81 48.38
C GLN A 143 15.87 -6.46 48.68
N GLN A 144 16.83 -6.99 47.91
CA GLN A 144 18.25 -6.69 48.11
C GLN A 144 18.64 -5.37 47.45
N GLY A 145 19.30 -4.50 48.21
CA GLY A 145 19.82 -3.23 47.71
C GLY A 145 18.75 -2.40 46.99
N GLU A 146 19.08 -1.93 45.79
CA GLU A 146 18.19 -1.10 44.95
C GLU A 146 17.36 -1.91 43.95
N ASN A 147 17.31 -3.24 44.04
CA ASN A 147 16.74 -4.08 42.97
C ASN A 147 15.26 -3.78 42.71
N GLN A 148 14.46 -3.53 43.75
CA GLN A 148 13.05 -3.13 43.61
C GLN A 148 12.90 -1.81 42.86
N ALA A 149 13.67 -0.77 43.24
CA ALA A 149 13.66 0.53 42.58
C ALA A 149 14.10 0.43 41.11
N ARG A 150 15.14 -0.38 40.85
CA ARG A 150 15.65 -0.62 39.50
C ARG A 150 14.67 -1.37 38.61
N LEU A 151 13.96 -2.36 39.16
CA LEU A 151 12.91 -3.08 38.44
C LEU A 151 11.72 -2.16 38.14
N TYR A 152 11.31 -1.29 39.09
CA TYR A 152 10.26 -0.30 38.87
C TYR A 152 10.53 0.58 37.66
N TYR A 153 11.68 1.25 37.61
CA TYR A 153 12.01 2.11 36.48
C TYR A 153 12.27 1.34 35.18
N LEU A 154 12.77 0.10 35.24
CA LEU A 154 12.84 -0.76 34.06
C LEU A 154 11.44 -1.03 33.47
N LEU A 155 10.46 -1.37 34.32
CA LEU A 155 9.09 -1.59 33.87
C LEU A 155 8.43 -0.28 33.40
N GLN A 156 8.76 0.86 34.00
CA GLN A 156 8.32 2.17 33.52
C GLN A 156 8.86 2.48 32.11
N GLU A 157 10.13 2.17 31.80
CA GLU A 157 10.66 2.30 30.42
C GLU A 157 9.88 1.45 29.41
N LEU A 158 9.41 0.27 29.82
CA LEU A 158 8.56 -0.59 28.99
C LEU A 158 7.15 0.01 28.83
N GLN A 159 6.58 0.56 29.91
CA GLN A 159 5.26 1.23 29.88
C GLN A 159 5.23 2.46 28.97
N GLU A 160 6.39 3.11 28.82
CA GLU A 160 6.60 4.29 27.99
C GLU A 160 7.00 3.98 26.54
N GLY A 161 7.01 2.68 26.18
CA GLY A 161 7.30 2.21 24.83
C GLY A 161 8.71 2.51 24.33
N ARG A 162 9.70 2.62 25.23
CA ARG A 162 11.12 2.90 24.91
C ARG A 162 11.93 1.62 24.64
N PHE A 163 11.30 0.61 24.02
CA PHE A 163 11.95 -0.65 23.69
C PHE A 163 11.42 -1.30 22.41
N TRP A 164 12.27 -2.18 21.85
CA TRP A 164 12.00 -2.89 20.60
C TRP A 164 12.32 -4.38 20.73
N PHE A 165 11.38 -5.22 20.32
CA PHE A 165 11.48 -6.67 20.25
C PHE A 165 11.64 -7.15 18.80
N GLY A 166 12.29 -8.30 18.59
CA GLY A 166 12.48 -8.88 17.24
C GLY A 166 13.62 -8.27 16.42
N ALA A 167 13.54 -8.40 15.10
CA ALA A 167 14.49 -7.92 14.10
C ALA A 167 13.93 -6.72 13.32
N GLY A 168 14.78 -6.08 12.52
CA GLY A 168 14.35 -4.91 11.73
C GLY A 168 14.02 -3.67 12.56
N LYS A 169 14.50 -3.58 13.81
CA LYS A 169 14.16 -2.53 14.79
C LYS A 169 14.30 -1.10 14.28
N SER A 170 15.29 -0.84 13.43
CA SER A 170 15.52 0.48 12.83
C SER A 170 14.76 0.72 11.53
N LYS A 171 13.87 -0.20 11.12
CA LYS A 171 13.13 -0.19 9.85
C LYS A 171 11.60 -0.10 10.07
N GLY A 172 11.16 0.47 11.18
CA GLY A 172 9.73 0.62 11.52
C GLY A 172 9.12 -0.60 12.21
N LEU A 173 9.93 -1.51 12.75
CA LEU A 173 9.44 -2.79 13.28
C LEU A 173 9.79 -2.98 14.76
N GLY A 174 8.94 -3.70 15.48
CA GLY A 174 9.25 -4.30 16.77
C GLY A 174 9.07 -3.40 17.99
N ARG A 175 8.68 -2.14 17.85
CA ARG A 175 8.34 -1.29 19.01
C ARG A 175 7.13 -1.85 19.74
N CYS A 176 7.25 -1.96 21.06
CA CYS A 176 6.19 -2.45 21.93
C CYS A 176 5.98 -1.51 23.11
N ARG A 177 4.81 -1.59 23.75
CA ARG A 177 4.46 -0.89 24.99
C ARG A 177 3.88 -1.85 26.01
N LEU A 178 4.26 -1.70 27.28
CA LEU A 178 3.73 -2.47 28.39
C LEU A 178 2.52 -1.76 29.03
N GLU A 179 1.48 -2.51 29.32
CA GLU A 179 0.39 -2.12 30.21
C GLU A 179 0.39 -3.10 31.38
N MET A 180 0.70 -2.63 32.58
CA MET A 180 0.86 -3.48 33.76
C MET A 180 0.64 -2.63 35.01
N ASP A 181 -0.14 -3.15 35.95
CA ASP A 181 -0.24 -2.56 37.28
C ASP A 181 0.98 -2.99 38.10
N LEU A 182 1.73 -2.02 38.61
CA LEU A 182 2.93 -2.28 39.40
C LEU A 182 2.55 -2.40 40.89
N PRO A 183 2.82 -3.55 41.55
CA PRO A 183 2.41 -3.78 42.94
C PRO A 183 3.32 -3.07 43.97
N PHE A 184 4.29 -2.28 43.51
CA PHE A 184 5.21 -1.51 44.33
C PHE A 184 5.24 -0.05 43.85
N SER A 185 5.29 0.89 44.80
CA SER A 185 5.26 2.33 44.56
C SER A 185 6.56 2.85 43.95
N ALA A 186 6.50 4.07 43.37
CA ALA A 186 7.69 4.80 42.96
C ALA A 186 8.63 4.96 44.16
N PRO A 187 9.93 4.66 44.01
CA PRO A 187 10.89 4.77 45.11
C PRO A 187 11.12 6.24 45.48
N GLU A 188 11.28 6.53 46.77
CA GLU A 188 11.54 7.90 47.26
C GLU A 188 12.87 8.45 46.72
N THR A 189 13.89 7.60 46.60
CA THR A 189 15.18 7.94 46.00
C THR A 189 15.36 7.15 44.70
N PRO A 190 15.47 7.83 43.53
CA PRO A 190 15.72 7.16 42.26
C PRO A 190 17.07 6.42 42.25
N PRO A 191 17.16 5.23 41.64
CA PRO A 191 18.41 4.51 41.51
C PRO A 191 19.38 5.25 40.59
N ARG A 192 20.68 5.11 40.83
CA ARG A 192 21.71 5.74 39.99
C ARG A 192 21.70 5.13 38.59
N LEU A 193 21.52 5.98 37.58
CA LEU A 193 21.65 5.60 36.18
C LEU A 193 23.11 5.57 35.71
N HIS A 194 23.34 4.78 34.67
CA HIS A 194 24.58 4.80 33.90
C HIS A 194 24.66 6.12 33.10
N PRO A 195 25.77 6.88 33.17
CA PRO A 195 25.85 8.24 32.61
C PRO A 195 25.57 8.33 31.10
N ARG A 196 25.87 7.28 30.32
CA ARG A 196 25.60 7.26 28.87
C ARG A 196 24.17 6.88 28.52
N ALA A 197 23.33 6.53 29.51
CA ALA A 197 21.94 6.22 29.23
C ALA A 197 21.23 7.52 28.85
N ASN A 198 20.75 7.58 27.61
CA ASN A 198 19.96 8.70 27.11
C ASN A 198 19.06 8.26 25.96
N HIS A 199 18.08 9.09 25.63
CA HIS A 199 17.07 8.82 24.63
C HIS A 199 16.64 10.12 23.96
N LEU A 200 16.81 10.22 22.64
CA LEU A 200 16.28 11.31 21.83
C LEU A 200 15.12 10.79 21.00
N ARG A 201 13.99 11.50 21.02
CA ARG A 201 12.82 11.24 20.21
C ARG A 201 12.46 12.49 19.42
N VAL A 202 12.39 12.37 18.09
CA VAL A 202 12.01 13.46 17.19
C VAL A 202 10.73 13.06 16.48
N PHE A 203 9.69 13.88 16.59
CA PHE A 203 8.42 13.69 15.91
C PHE A 203 8.35 14.60 14.70
N LEU A 204 8.04 14.02 13.55
CA LEU A 204 7.91 14.74 12.30
C LEU A 204 6.53 14.55 11.69
N THR A 205 6.04 15.59 11.04
CA THR A 205 4.84 15.55 10.22
C THR A 205 5.16 16.02 8.81
N PHE A 206 4.47 15.50 7.80
CA PHE A 206 4.47 16.06 6.46
C PHE A 206 3.10 15.79 5.82
N ASN A 207 2.70 16.63 4.86
CA ASN A 207 1.44 16.44 4.15
C ASN A 207 1.68 16.07 2.68
N ALA A 208 0.60 15.73 1.97
CA ALA A 208 0.63 15.41 0.54
C ALA A 208 0.34 16.62 -0.35
N THR A 209 0.70 17.85 0.05
CA THR A 209 0.59 19.04 -0.83
C THR A 209 1.47 18.93 -2.07
N ASN A 210 2.55 18.16 -2.00
CA ASN A 210 3.17 17.53 -3.16
C ASN A 210 2.69 16.08 -3.25
N PRO A 211 2.21 15.62 -4.42
CA PRO A 211 1.69 14.27 -4.59
C PRO A 211 2.62 13.20 -4.03
N VAL A 212 2.08 12.29 -3.23
CA VAL A 212 2.86 11.16 -2.68
C VAL A 212 2.34 9.87 -3.28
N LEU A 213 3.27 9.08 -3.82
CA LEU A 213 3.00 7.76 -4.34
C LEU A 213 3.99 6.78 -3.72
N VAL A 214 3.60 6.21 -2.59
CA VAL A 214 4.26 5.05 -2.01
C VAL A 214 3.36 3.89 -2.32
N GLY A 215 3.64 3.14 -3.37
CA GLY A 215 2.79 2.06 -3.83
C GLY A 215 3.62 0.94 -4.42
N TRP A 216 3.19 -0.28 -4.22
CA TRP A 216 3.67 -1.41 -5.01
C TRP A 216 2.83 -1.47 -6.27
N ASN A 217 3.46 -1.84 -7.39
CA ASN A 217 2.74 -2.11 -8.62
C ASN A 217 2.02 -3.46 -8.49
N TRP A 218 1.00 -3.53 -7.63
CA TRP A 218 -0.05 -4.53 -7.80
C TRP A 218 -0.88 -4.11 -9.01
N GLY A 219 -1.30 -5.03 -9.85
CA GLY A 219 -2.07 -4.71 -11.05
C GLY A 219 -1.24 -4.62 -12.35
N ARG A 220 0.10 -4.67 -12.32
CA ARG A 220 0.89 -4.48 -13.55
C ARG A 220 0.79 -5.70 -14.46
N VAL A 221 -0.08 -5.61 -15.46
CA VAL A 221 -0.10 -6.52 -16.60
C VAL A 221 1.17 -6.30 -17.41
N GLU A 222 2.08 -7.27 -17.42
CA GLU A 222 3.23 -7.23 -18.32
C GLU A 222 2.77 -7.53 -19.74
N PRO A 223 2.99 -6.64 -20.72
CA PRO A 223 2.48 -6.82 -22.09
C PRO A 223 2.95 -8.10 -22.80
N GLY A 224 3.98 -8.77 -22.27
CA GLY A 224 4.56 -10.00 -22.82
C GLY A 224 4.19 -11.29 -22.09
N VAL A 225 3.39 -11.24 -21.01
CA VAL A 225 2.93 -12.46 -20.33
C VAL A 225 1.64 -12.92 -21.02
N PRO A 226 1.59 -14.16 -21.55
CA PRO A 226 0.38 -14.68 -22.17
C PRO A 226 -0.79 -14.61 -21.19
N SER A 227 -1.90 -14.00 -21.60
CA SER A 227 -3.19 -14.18 -20.93
C SER A 227 -3.48 -15.67 -20.91
N PHE A 228 -3.80 -16.25 -19.75
CA PHE A 228 -4.21 -17.65 -19.48
C PHE A 228 -3.25 -18.38 -18.53
N VAL A 229 -3.36 -18.06 -17.24
CA VAL A 229 -3.27 -19.06 -16.18
C VAL A 229 -4.71 -19.55 -15.94
N ALA A 230 -4.94 -20.86 -15.92
CA ALA A 230 -6.27 -21.44 -15.72
C ALA A 230 -6.92 -20.86 -14.45
N VAL A 231 -7.96 -20.05 -14.62
CA VAL A 231 -8.72 -19.48 -13.50
C VAL A 231 -9.55 -20.61 -12.90
N GLU A 232 -9.41 -20.89 -11.62
CA GLU A 232 -10.31 -21.81 -10.91
C GLU A 232 -11.60 -21.08 -10.55
N GLY A 233 -12.75 -21.64 -10.94
CA GLY A 233 -14.06 -21.03 -10.66
C GLY A 233 -14.37 -20.87 -9.18
N ARG A 234 -13.71 -21.65 -8.30
CA ARG A 234 -13.79 -21.48 -6.84
C ARG A 234 -13.38 -20.06 -6.42
N LEU A 235 -12.32 -19.53 -7.02
CA LEU A 235 -11.81 -18.19 -6.70
C LEU A 235 -12.81 -17.10 -7.09
N LEU A 236 -13.60 -17.33 -8.15
CA LEU A 236 -14.65 -16.40 -8.55
C LEU A 236 -15.81 -16.41 -7.56
N VAL A 237 -16.28 -17.60 -7.14
CA VAL A 237 -17.38 -17.71 -6.16
C VAL A 237 -16.99 -17.13 -4.80
N GLN A 238 -15.76 -17.38 -4.33
CA GLN A 238 -15.26 -16.83 -3.07
C GLN A 238 -15.21 -15.30 -3.08
N ALA A 239 -14.89 -14.71 -4.23
CA ALA A 239 -14.83 -13.27 -4.40
C ALA A 239 -16.20 -12.59 -4.52
N MET A 240 -17.29 -13.35 -4.74
CA MET A 240 -18.63 -12.79 -4.86
C MET A 240 -19.12 -12.24 -3.52
N ARG A 241 -19.54 -10.99 -3.54
CA ARG A 241 -20.22 -10.33 -2.42
C ARG A 241 -21.72 -10.55 -2.53
N ASP A 242 -22.42 -10.27 -1.43
CA ASP A 242 -23.89 -10.25 -1.37
C ASP A 242 -24.56 -11.64 -1.46
N ILE A 243 -23.76 -12.72 -1.50
CA ILE A 243 -24.22 -14.11 -1.41
C ILE A 243 -23.96 -14.64 0.01
N PRO A 244 -25.01 -15.07 0.74
CA PRO A 244 -24.86 -15.71 2.05
C PRO A 244 -23.94 -16.92 2.01
N ASP A 245 -23.10 -17.10 3.04
CA ASP A 245 -22.08 -18.15 3.11
C ASP A 245 -22.61 -19.55 2.76
N PRO A 246 -23.79 -20.01 3.25
CA PRO A 246 -24.30 -21.33 2.92
C PRO A 246 -24.61 -21.53 1.43
N ILE A 247 -25.05 -20.49 0.73
CA ILE A 247 -25.32 -20.52 -0.71
C ILE A 247 -23.99 -20.49 -1.47
N ARG A 248 -23.04 -19.66 -1.01
CA ARG A 248 -21.70 -19.55 -1.60
C ARG A 248 -20.95 -20.87 -1.55
N GLU A 249 -20.93 -21.55 -0.40
CA GLU A 249 -20.27 -22.86 -0.23
C GLU A 249 -20.82 -23.92 -1.21
N ARG A 250 -22.14 -23.93 -1.44
CA ARG A 250 -22.78 -24.84 -2.40
C ARG A 250 -22.44 -24.49 -3.85
N LEU A 251 -22.37 -23.19 -4.17
CA LEU A 251 -21.90 -22.73 -5.48
C LEU A 251 -20.44 -23.11 -5.72
N GLU A 252 -19.58 -23.06 -4.70
CA GLU A 252 -18.20 -23.51 -4.80
C GLU A 252 -18.13 -25.00 -5.17
N MET A 253 -18.98 -25.84 -4.60
CA MET A 253 -19.01 -27.27 -4.97
C MET A 253 -19.40 -27.50 -6.44
N GLY A 254 -20.33 -26.70 -6.97
CA GLY A 254 -20.81 -26.82 -8.35
C GLY A 254 -19.94 -26.13 -9.40
N LEU A 255 -19.24 -25.05 -9.04
CA LEU A 255 -18.55 -24.15 -9.97
C LEU A 255 -17.03 -24.06 -9.74
N ALA A 256 -16.43 -24.94 -8.93
CA ALA A 256 -15.00 -24.90 -8.58
C ALA A 256 -14.02 -25.21 -9.74
N GLY A 257 -14.48 -25.80 -10.84
CA GLY A 257 -13.62 -26.30 -11.91
C GLY A 257 -12.82 -25.22 -12.66
N PRO A 258 -11.82 -25.63 -13.47
CA PRO A 258 -11.07 -24.71 -14.32
C PRO A 258 -11.96 -24.03 -15.34
N ILE A 259 -11.76 -22.73 -15.53
CA ILE A 259 -12.52 -21.91 -16.47
C ILE A 259 -11.81 -21.90 -17.82
N LEU A 260 -12.49 -22.45 -18.83
CA LEU A 260 -12.06 -22.41 -20.22
C LEU A 260 -12.61 -21.17 -20.94
N SER A 261 -13.80 -20.72 -20.54
CA SER A 261 -14.52 -19.56 -21.08
C SER A 261 -15.24 -18.84 -19.94
N PRO A 262 -14.99 -17.53 -19.73
CA PRO A 262 -15.71 -16.74 -18.74
C PRO A 262 -17.22 -16.70 -18.98
N GLU A 263 -17.65 -16.68 -20.25
CA GLU A 263 -19.07 -16.63 -20.61
C GLU A 263 -19.78 -17.96 -20.27
N ASP A 264 -19.17 -19.11 -20.59
CA ASP A 264 -19.70 -20.42 -20.23
C ASP A 264 -19.84 -20.59 -18.70
N TRP A 265 -18.92 -19.98 -17.95
CA TRP A 265 -18.96 -20.00 -16.49
C TRP A 265 -20.10 -19.11 -15.95
N LYS A 266 -20.29 -17.92 -16.53
CA LYS A 266 -21.41 -17.01 -16.19
C LYS A 266 -22.77 -17.63 -16.50
N GLU A 267 -22.88 -18.38 -17.59
CA GLU A 267 -24.09 -19.14 -17.93
C GLU A 267 -24.37 -20.21 -16.86
N LYS A 268 -23.35 -21.00 -16.48
CA LYS A 268 -23.49 -21.96 -15.38
C LYS A 268 -23.87 -21.29 -14.06
N LEU A 269 -23.31 -20.13 -13.73
CA LEU A 269 -23.74 -19.39 -12.54
C LEU A 269 -25.24 -19.04 -12.58
N ALA A 270 -25.75 -18.59 -13.73
CA ALA A 270 -27.15 -18.25 -13.91
C ALA A 270 -28.09 -19.45 -13.69
N GLU A 271 -27.65 -20.64 -14.10
CA GLU A 271 -28.39 -21.88 -13.92
C GLU A 271 -28.33 -22.39 -12.48
N PHE A 272 -27.15 -22.36 -11.86
CA PHE A 272 -26.93 -22.97 -10.54
C PHE A 272 -27.43 -22.12 -9.37
N LEU A 273 -27.35 -20.77 -9.46
CA LEU A 273 -27.76 -19.87 -8.37
C LEU A 273 -29.21 -20.08 -7.89
N PRO A 274 -30.25 -20.03 -8.75
CA PRO A 274 -31.63 -20.23 -8.29
C PRO A 274 -31.85 -21.64 -7.72
N ARG A 275 -31.17 -22.65 -8.26
CA ARG A 275 -31.24 -24.03 -7.78
C ARG A 275 -30.63 -24.22 -6.39
N VAL A 276 -29.45 -23.67 -6.16
CA VAL A 276 -28.81 -23.71 -4.84
C VAL A 276 -29.65 -22.98 -3.79
N MET A 277 -30.25 -21.84 -4.15
CA MET A 277 -31.18 -21.12 -3.27
C MET A 277 -32.41 -21.96 -2.94
N ALA A 278 -33.02 -22.62 -3.92
CA ALA A 278 -34.18 -23.49 -3.71
C ALA A 278 -33.85 -24.63 -2.73
N ILE A 279 -32.76 -25.37 -2.97
CA ILE A 279 -32.32 -26.47 -2.11
C ILE A 279 -32.09 -25.99 -0.67
N TRP A 280 -31.37 -24.87 -0.50
CA TRP A 280 -31.07 -24.34 0.83
C TRP A 280 -32.33 -23.89 1.58
N LEU A 281 -33.29 -23.25 0.89
CA LEU A 281 -34.57 -22.87 1.48
C LEU A 281 -35.38 -24.10 1.90
N MET A 282 -35.43 -25.16 1.09
CA MET A 282 -36.11 -26.42 1.44
C MET A 282 -35.51 -27.07 2.69
N GLU A 283 -34.17 -27.14 2.77
CA GLU A 283 -33.45 -27.67 3.93
C GLU A 283 -33.78 -26.90 5.21
N ARG A 284 -33.73 -25.55 5.16
CA ARG A 284 -34.03 -24.68 6.31
C ARG A 284 -35.51 -24.64 6.70
N SER A 285 -36.39 -25.04 5.78
CA SER A 285 -37.84 -25.06 5.96
C SER A 285 -38.37 -26.41 6.43
N THR A 286 -37.48 -27.39 6.66
CA THR A 286 -37.84 -28.71 7.20
C THR A 286 -37.70 -28.74 8.71
N GLY A 287 -38.77 -29.07 9.43
CA GLY A 287 -38.79 -29.21 10.90
C GLY A 287 -39.72 -30.32 11.38
N GLU A 288 -39.53 -30.77 12.63
CA GLU A 288 -40.45 -31.73 13.27
C GLU A 288 -41.53 -30.98 14.06
N VAL A 289 -42.80 -31.27 13.76
CA VAL A 289 -43.95 -30.79 14.53
C VAL A 289 -44.48 -31.93 15.37
N GLU A 290 -44.63 -31.68 16.66
CA GLU A 290 -45.13 -32.63 17.64
C GLU A 290 -46.57 -32.29 18.02
N THR A 291 -47.43 -33.31 18.05
CA THR A 291 -48.84 -33.17 18.43
C THR A 291 -49.16 -34.14 19.55
N TRP A 292 -49.77 -33.64 20.63
CA TRP A 292 -50.28 -34.43 21.76
C TRP A 292 -51.78 -34.53 21.67
N THR A 293 -52.35 -35.73 21.78
CA THR A 293 -53.80 -35.94 21.71
C THR A 293 -54.23 -36.86 22.85
N LEU A 294 -55.37 -36.60 23.49
CA LEU A 294 -55.96 -37.52 24.47
C LEU A 294 -56.98 -38.43 23.76
N PRO A 295 -56.66 -39.70 23.45
CA PRO A 295 -57.59 -40.52 22.68
C PRO A 295 -58.81 -40.89 23.53
N SER A 296 -59.99 -40.93 22.92
CA SER A 296 -61.23 -41.42 23.56
C SER A 296 -61.05 -42.76 24.30
N ALA A 297 -60.26 -43.69 23.74
CA ALA A 297 -59.97 -44.98 24.35
C ALA A 297 -59.13 -44.89 25.63
N ALA A 298 -58.26 -43.88 25.75
CA ALA A 298 -57.45 -43.63 26.94
C ALA A 298 -58.31 -43.07 28.09
N LEU A 299 -59.26 -42.19 27.78
CA LEU A 299 -60.23 -41.67 28.76
C LEU A 299 -61.13 -42.81 29.31
N ALA A 300 -61.58 -43.72 28.44
CA ALA A 300 -62.35 -44.89 28.85
C ALA A 300 -61.60 -45.78 29.87
N LYS A 301 -60.28 -45.95 29.71
CA LYS A 301 -59.44 -46.71 30.67
C LYS A 301 -59.30 -46.00 32.02
N LEU A 302 -59.25 -44.66 32.03
CA LEU A 302 -59.22 -43.87 33.26
C LEU A 302 -60.52 -43.95 34.07
N SER A 303 -61.64 -44.38 33.45
CA SER A 303 -62.96 -44.52 34.10
C SER A 303 -63.23 -45.87 34.80
N LYS A 304 -62.45 -46.94 34.51
CA LYS A 304 -62.73 -48.32 34.96
C LYS A 304 -61.58 -49.03 35.70
N GLY A 305 -60.49 -48.35 36.04
CA GLY A 305 -59.28 -48.94 36.65
C GLY A 305 -59.29 -49.04 38.19
N ARG A 306 -58.17 -49.51 38.78
CA ARG A 306 -57.95 -49.71 40.25
C ARG A 306 -58.14 -48.43 41.10
N TYR A 307 -58.10 -47.26 40.46
CA TYR A 307 -58.41 -45.94 41.05
C TYR A 307 -59.14 -45.07 39.99
N PRO A 308 -60.43 -45.29 39.72
CA PRO A 308 -61.11 -44.63 38.61
C PRO A 308 -61.25 -43.11 38.87
N LEU A 309 -61.13 -42.29 37.83
CA LEU A 309 -61.45 -40.87 37.95
C LEU A 309 -62.95 -40.70 38.21
N SER A 310 -63.31 -39.77 39.10
CA SER A 310 -64.72 -39.52 39.43
C SER A 310 -65.49 -39.03 38.20
N LYS A 311 -66.78 -39.38 38.07
CA LYS A 311 -67.64 -38.95 36.95
C LYS A 311 -67.60 -37.43 36.70
N LYS A 312 -67.48 -36.61 37.74
CA LYS A 312 -67.39 -35.14 37.65
C LYS A 312 -66.12 -34.65 36.91
N ILE A 313 -65.00 -35.37 37.08
CA ILE A 313 -63.72 -35.06 36.43
C ILE A 313 -63.74 -35.52 34.97
N LEU A 314 -64.35 -36.68 34.68
CA LEU A 314 -64.46 -37.19 33.31
C LEU A 314 -65.25 -36.22 32.42
N VAL A 315 -66.37 -35.67 32.91
CA VAL A 315 -67.17 -34.66 32.20
C VAL A 315 -66.38 -33.36 31.95
N GLN A 316 -65.48 -32.98 32.86
CA GLN A 316 -64.64 -31.79 32.71
C GLN A 316 -63.56 -31.94 31.64
N ILE A 317 -63.04 -33.15 31.42
CA ILE A 317 -61.97 -33.42 30.43
C ILE A 317 -62.55 -33.86 29.08
N GLU A 318 -63.81 -34.30 29.03
CA GLU A 318 -64.50 -34.76 27.82
C GLU A 318 -64.38 -33.79 26.62
N PRO A 319 -64.42 -32.45 26.79
CA PRO A 319 -64.21 -31.51 25.68
C PRO A 319 -62.79 -31.52 25.08
N LEU A 320 -61.79 -32.01 25.82
CA LEU A 320 -60.38 -32.05 25.41
C LEU A 320 -59.99 -33.38 24.75
N VAL A 321 -60.95 -34.31 24.64
CA VAL A 321 -60.74 -35.62 24.02
C VAL A 321 -60.62 -35.47 22.50
N ASP A 322 -59.67 -36.18 21.92
CA ASP A 322 -59.32 -36.15 20.50
C ASP A 322 -58.91 -34.75 19.96
N GLN A 323 -58.76 -33.75 20.84
CA GLN A 323 -58.23 -32.44 20.52
C GLN A 323 -56.68 -32.49 20.40
N PRO A 324 -56.09 -32.00 19.29
CA PRO A 324 -54.64 -31.93 19.13
C PRO A 324 -54.04 -30.72 19.86
N PHE A 325 -52.96 -30.94 20.61
CA PHE A 325 -52.18 -29.93 21.30
C PHE A 325 -50.76 -29.83 20.72
N PRO A 326 -50.21 -28.63 20.49
CA PRO A 326 -48.93 -28.43 19.78
C PRO A 326 -47.68 -28.71 20.64
N SER A 327 -47.83 -28.90 21.94
CA SER A 327 -46.75 -29.33 22.84
C SER A 327 -47.31 -29.99 24.09
N ARG A 328 -46.44 -30.67 24.85
CA ARG A 328 -46.80 -31.28 26.13
C ARG A 328 -47.25 -30.23 27.15
N GLU A 329 -46.60 -29.09 27.18
CA GLU A 329 -46.90 -27.96 28.08
C GLU A 329 -48.25 -27.33 27.74
N ALA A 330 -48.57 -27.20 26.45
CA ALA A 330 -49.87 -26.70 26.00
C ALA A 330 -51.01 -27.67 26.38
N ALA A 331 -50.77 -28.98 26.22
CA ALA A 331 -51.69 -30.01 26.70
C ALA A 331 -51.86 -29.97 28.22
N GLU A 332 -50.78 -29.77 28.97
CA GLU A 332 -50.82 -29.66 30.43
C GLU A 332 -51.61 -28.44 30.90
N ALA A 333 -51.37 -27.27 30.31
CA ALA A 333 -52.09 -26.05 30.65
C ALA A 333 -53.60 -26.19 30.40
N ALA A 334 -54.00 -26.72 29.24
CA ALA A 334 -55.41 -26.95 28.93
C ALA A 334 -56.08 -27.96 29.89
N LEU A 335 -55.36 -29.02 30.28
CA LEU A 335 -55.84 -29.98 31.27
C LEU A 335 -55.96 -29.37 32.67
N GLN A 336 -55.00 -28.55 33.10
CA GLN A 336 -55.04 -27.87 34.40
C GLN A 336 -56.21 -26.88 34.46
N GLU A 337 -56.44 -26.12 33.38
CA GLU A 337 -57.56 -25.18 33.26
C GLU A 337 -58.91 -25.89 33.34
N ALA A 338 -59.11 -26.97 32.57
CA ALA A 338 -60.36 -27.74 32.59
C ALA A 338 -60.63 -28.40 33.96
N LEU A 339 -59.59 -28.72 34.74
CA LEU A 339 -59.69 -29.39 36.03
C LEU A 339 -59.82 -28.43 37.23
N GLY A 340 -59.50 -27.14 37.07
CA GLY A 340 -59.62 -26.10 38.11
C GLY A 340 -58.96 -26.51 39.43
N GLU A 341 -59.74 -26.58 40.52
CA GLU A 341 -59.25 -26.96 41.87
C GLU A 341 -58.60 -28.35 41.95
N LYS A 342 -58.75 -29.19 40.92
CA LYS A 342 -58.11 -30.51 40.80
C LYS A 342 -56.97 -30.56 39.77
N ALA A 343 -56.37 -29.42 39.43
CA ALA A 343 -55.24 -29.31 38.49
C ALA A 343 -54.08 -30.29 38.77
N HIS A 344 -53.83 -30.66 40.04
CA HIS A 344 -52.83 -31.66 40.41
C HIS A 344 -53.04 -33.04 39.73
N MET A 345 -54.24 -33.34 39.22
CA MET A 345 -54.55 -34.56 38.49
C MET A 345 -54.20 -34.51 36.99
N ALA A 346 -53.86 -33.34 36.42
CA ALA A 346 -53.52 -33.17 35.00
C ALA A 346 -52.37 -34.10 34.57
N ASN A 347 -51.34 -34.23 35.42
CA ASN A 347 -50.20 -35.12 35.21
C ASN A 347 -50.59 -36.60 35.00
N ARG A 348 -51.71 -37.02 35.58
CA ARG A 348 -52.21 -38.39 35.43
C ARG A 348 -52.86 -38.61 34.06
N ILE A 349 -53.44 -37.57 33.46
CA ILE A 349 -54.09 -37.60 32.16
C ILE A 349 -53.06 -37.39 31.04
N LEU A 350 -52.09 -36.50 31.24
CA LEU A 350 -50.93 -36.35 30.35
C LEU A 350 -50.20 -37.66 30.06
N LYS A 351 -50.07 -38.53 31.07
CA LYS A 351 -49.41 -39.85 30.92
C LYS A 351 -50.11 -40.80 29.97
N VAL A 352 -51.39 -40.57 29.64
CA VAL A 352 -52.15 -41.42 28.73
C VAL A 352 -52.45 -40.74 27.39
N MET A 353 -51.97 -39.51 27.18
CA MET A 353 -52.00 -38.85 25.89
C MET A 353 -50.97 -39.48 24.94
N VAL A 354 -51.28 -39.47 23.65
CA VAL A 354 -50.41 -40.00 22.59
C VAL A 354 -49.66 -38.83 21.96
N GLN A 355 -48.35 -39.02 21.80
CA GLN A 355 -47.44 -38.10 21.13
C GLN A 355 -47.24 -38.57 19.68
N GLU A 356 -47.62 -37.76 18.70
CA GLU A 356 -47.32 -37.96 17.28
C GLU A 356 -46.29 -36.93 16.81
N ARG A 357 -45.24 -37.37 16.12
CA ARG A 357 -44.26 -36.48 15.47
C ARG A 357 -44.43 -36.56 13.96
N ARG A 358 -44.62 -35.42 13.30
CA ARG A 358 -44.71 -35.30 11.84
C ARG A 358 -43.67 -34.33 11.34
N VAL A 359 -42.99 -34.69 10.24
CA VAL A 359 -42.12 -33.75 9.53
C VAL A 359 -43.02 -32.74 8.83
N SER A 360 -42.86 -31.46 9.14
CA SER A 360 -43.52 -30.35 8.45
C SER A 360 -42.49 -29.59 7.62
N GLN A 361 -42.87 -29.25 6.39
CA GLN A 361 -42.10 -28.34 5.55
C GLN A 361 -42.88 -27.03 5.40
N GLN A 362 -42.47 -26.01 6.16
CA GLN A 362 -43.02 -24.66 6.10
C GLN A 362 -41.89 -23.68 5.85
N LEU A 363 -42.07 -22.75 4.91
CA LEU A 363 -41.03 -21.80 4.53
C LEU A 363 -40.50 -21.07 5.77
N ASN A 364 -39.19 -21.20 5.99
CA ASN A 364 -38.48 -20.39 6.96
C ASN A 364 -38.34 -18.96 6.42
N ARG A 365 -39.25 -18.07 6.84
CA ARG A 365 -39.31 -16.68 6.38
C ARG A 365 -38.07 -15.88 6.77
N GLU A 366 -37.42 -16.19 7.90
CA GLU A 366 -36.17 -15.54 8.31
C GLU A 366 -35.02 -15.91 7.38
N ALA A 367 -34.91 -17.18 7.00
CA ALA A 367 -33.92 -17.64 6.02
C ALA A 367 -34.13 -16.99 4.64
N TRP A 368 -35.39 -16.84 4.19
CA TRP A 368 -35.69 -16.09 2.97
C TRP A 368 -35.31 -14.61 3.09
N GLN A 369 -35.63 -13.98 4.22
CA GLN A 369 -35.32 -12.57 4.47
C GLN A 369 -33.82 -12.29 4.41
N GLU A 370 -32.99 -13.19 4.96
CA GLU A 370 -31.53 -13.12 4.89
C GLU A 370 -31.03 -13.11 3.44
N VAL A 371 -31.52 -14.03 2.62
CA VAL A 371 -31.13 -14.14 1.20
C VAL A 371 -31.64 -12.96 0.39
N ALA A 372 -32.90 -12.55 0.60
CA ALA A 372 -33.50 -11.44 -0.10
C ALA A 372 -32.79 -10.13 0.20
N ASN A 373 -32.45 -9.86 1.46
CA ASN A 373 -31.69 -8.66 1.83
C ASN A 373 -30.28 -8.67 1.25
N SER A 374 -29.60 -9.82 1.31
CA SER A 374 -28.22 -9.92 0.81
C SER A 374 -28.17 -9.69 -0.70
N LEU A 375 -29.01 -10.40 -1.47
CA LEU A 375 -29.00 -10.30 -2.93
C LEU A 375 -29.79 -9.09 -3.46
N GLY A 376 -30.55 -8.38 -2.63
CA GLY A 376 -31.44 -7.30 -3.06
C GLY A 376 -32.68 -7.79 -3.82
N LEU A 377 -33.22 -8.95 -3.41
CA LEU A 377 -34.43 -9.54 -3.99
C LEU A 377 -35.69 -9.02 -3.29
N ASP A 378 -36.83 -9.14 -3.98
CA ASP A 378 -38.12 -8.72 -3.45
C ASP A 378 -38.58 -9.66 -2.32
N ILE A 379 -38.65 -9.13 -1.10
CA ILE A 379 -39.07 -9.85 0.10
C ILE A 379 -40.50 -10.41 -0.07
N ALA A 380 -41.37 -9.73 -0.84
CA ALA A 380 -42.75 -10.13 -1.06
C ALA A 380 -42.89 -11.47 -1.80
N LEU A 381 -41.80 -12.01 -2.37
CA LEU A 381 -41.80 -13.34 -2.98
C LEU A 381 -42.04 -14.47 -1.95
N ALA A 382 -41.91 -14.19 -0.65
CA ALA A 382 -42.04 -15.17 0.43
C ALA A 382 -43.33 -16.00 0.36
N ASP A 383 -44.48 -15.36 0.11
CA ASP A 383 -45.77 -16.05 0.12
C ASP A 383 -45.87 -17.04 -1.06
N ARG A 384 -45.36 -16.66 -2.23
CA ARG A 384 -45.31 -17.53 -3.42
C ARG A 384 -44.31 -18.67 -3.25
N LEU A 385 -43.17 -18.42 -2.61
CA LEU A 385 -42.20 -19.47 -2.29
C LEU A 385 -42.78 -20.47 -1.28
N ALA A 386 -43.58 -20.02 -0.33
CA ALA A 386 -44.21 -20.87 0.67
C ALA A 386 -45.20 -21.88 0.05
N GLU A 387 -45.93 -21.49 -1.00
CA GLU A 387 -46.85 -22.37 -1.74
C GLU A 387 -46.13 -23.55 -2.42
N HIS A 388 -44.85 -23.38 -2.74
CA HIS A 388 -44.06 -24.33 -3.52
C HIS A 388 -42.87 -24.92 -2.76
N ILE A 389 -42.79 -24.74 -1.44
CA ILE A 389 -41.62 -25.12 -0.62
C ILE A 389 -41.26 -26.61 -0.66
N GLN A 390 -42.16 -27.46 -1.17
CA GLN A 390 -41.98 -28.91 -1.30
C GLN A 390 -41.51 -29.35 -2.69
N ASN A 391 -41.36 -28.40 -3.64
CA ASN A 391 -41.03 -28.68 -5.03
C ASN A 391 -39.84 -27.82 -5.49
N GLU A 392 -38.66 -28.46 -5.63
CA GLU A 392 -37.42 -27.79 -6.07
C GLU A 392 -37.62 -27.08 -7.42
N ASP A 393 -38.17 -27.77 -8.42
CA ASP A 393 -38.33 -27.23 -9.78
C ASP A 393 -39.23 -25.98 -9.79
N ALA A 394 -40.35 -26.02 -9.06
CA ALA A 394 -41.26 -24.87 -8.95
C ALA A 394 -40.62 -23.68 -8.21
N LEU A 395 -39.78 -23.94 -7.20
CA LEU A 395 -39.00 -22.89 -6.52
C LEU A 395 -37.95 -22.29 -7.47
N VAL A 396 -37.27 -23.11 -8.26
CA VAL A 396 -36.29 -22.64 -9.26
C VAL A 396 -36.97 -21.75 -10.30
N ASP A 397 -38.13 -22.14 -10.81
CA ASP A 397 -38.91 -21.35 -11.77
C ASP A 397 -39.34 -19.99 -11.21
N LEU A 398 -39.66 -19.92 -9.91
CA LEU A 398 -39.99 -18.68 -9.21
C LEU A 398 -38.76 -17.81 -8.93
N LEU A 399 -37.63 -18.42 -8.58
CA LEU A 399 -36.40 -17.72 -8.22
C LEU A 399 -35.59 -17.25 -9.45
N ALA A 400 -35.65 -17.97 -10.57
CA ALA A 400 -34.84 -17.65 -11.76
C ALA A 400 -35.09 -16.23 -12.31
N PRO A 401 -36.34 -15.73 -12.46
CA PRO A 401 -36.58 -14.35 -12.88
C PRO A 401 -36.05 -13.30 -11.88
N ALA A 402 -36.11 -13.59 -10.58
CA ALA A 402 -35.57 -12.72 -9.54
C ALA A 402 -34.02 -12.70 -9.60
N CYS A 403 -33.40 -13.86 -9.76
CA CYS A 403 -31.95 -14.00 -9.92
C CYS A 403 -31.44 -13.28 -11.18
N ARG A 404 -32.18 -13.33 -12.30
CA ARG A 404 -31.81 -12.63 -13.54
C ARG A 404 -31.61 -11.12 -13.37
N ARG A 405 -32.31 -10.49 -12.41
CA ARG A 405 -32.14 -9.06 -12.12
C ARG A 405 -30.83 -8.74 -11.41
N VAL A 406 -30.26 -9.68 -10.67
CA VAL A 406 -29.02 -9.51 -9.91
C VAL A 406 -27.78 -10.05 -10.62
N LEU A 407 -27.96 -10.96 -11.61
CA LEU A 407 -26.87 -11.54 -12.39
C LEU A 407 -25.92 -10.51 -13.04
N PRO A 408 -26.37 -9.39 -13.64
CA PRO A 408 -25.45 -8.40 -14.21
C PRO A 408 -24.44 -7.85 -13.20
N ARG A 409 -24.87 -7.65 -11.93
CA ARG A 409 -23.99 -7.22 -10.84
C ARG A 409 -22.97 -8.31 -10.49
N LEU A 410 -23.39 -9.58 -10.44
CA LEU A 410 -22.50 -10.71 -10.16
C LEU A 410 -21.52 -10.97 -11.31
N TYR A 411 -21.95 -10.83 -12.56
CA TYR A 411 -21.08 -10.94 -13.74
C TYR A 411 -20.01 -9.85 -13.76
N GLN A 412 -20.36 -8.63 -13.37
CA GLN A 412 -19.38 -7.56 -13.23
C GLN A 412 -18.30 -7.91 -12.20
N GLN A 413 -18.69 -8.51 -11.06
CA GLN A 413 -17.72 -8.99 -10.06
C GLN A 413 -16.81 -10.09 -10.63
N VAL A 414 -17.35 -11.00 -11.44
CA VAL A 414 -16.58 -12.04 -12.16
C VAL A 414 -15.58 -11.42 -13.13
N ASP A 415 -16.01 -10.48 -13.96
CA ASP A 415 -15.16 -9.85 -14.98
C ASP A 415 -14.02 -9.05 -14.34
N GLN A 416 -14.34 -8.30 -13.28
CA GLN A 416 -13.35 -7.58 -12.48
C GLN A 416 -12.34 -8.55 -11.86
N GLN A 417 -12.80 -9.68 -11.31
CA GLN A 417 -11.94 -10.68 -10.71
C GLN A 417 -11.05 -11.37 -11.77
N ILE A 418 -11.54 -11.67 -12.97
CA ILE A 418 -10.75 -12.26 -14.05
C ILE A 418 -9.65 -11.28 -14.51
N GLN A 419 -9.97 -9.99 -14.66
CA GLN A 419 -8.96 -8.98 -14.99
C GLN A 419 -7.91 -8.83 -13.88
N LEU A 420 -8.32 -8.93 -12.61
CA LEU A 420 -7.42 -8.96 -11.45
C LEU A 420 -6.52 -10.21 -11.41
N LEU A 421 -7.03 -11.36 -11.82
CA LEU A 421 -6.25 -12.62 -11.92
C LEU A 421 -5.20 -12.55 -13.04
N GLN A 422 -5.40 -11.70 -14.05
CA GLN A 422 -4.42 -11.43 -15.11
C GLN A 422 -3.32 -10.44 -14.66
N SER A 423 -3.52 -9.77 -13.53
CA SER A 423 -2.49 -8.98 -12.87
C SER A 423 -1.83 -9.74 -11.72
N ASP A 424 -0.55 -9.43 -11.43
CA ASP A 424 0.19 -9.92 -10.26
C ASP A 424 0.81 -11.32 -10.34
N ALA A 425 1.54 -11.60 -11.42
CA ALA A 425 2.29 -12.85 -11.61
C ALA A 425 3.33 -13.15 -10.51
N TRP A 426 3.78 -12.17 -9.71
CA TRP A 426 4.88 -12.39 -8.77
C TRP A 426 4.49 -13.25 -7.55
N VAL A 427 3.26 -13.09 -7.02
CA VAL A 427 2.82 -13.93 -5.88
C VAL A 427 2.57 -15.35 -6.35
N ASP A 428 1.95 -15.48 -7.52
CA ASP A 428 1.68 -16.78 -8.14
C ASP A 428 2.99 -17.50 -8.52
N ALA A 429 4.00 -16.77 -9.02
CA ALA A 429 5.34 -17.30 -9.27
C ALA A 429 6.04 -17.75 -7.97
N GLU A 430 5.93 -16.99 -6.87
CA GLU A 430 6.49 -17.40 -5.57
C GLU A 430 5.80 -18.64 -5.00
N ILE A 431 4.47 -18.75 -5.18
CA ILE A 431 3.72 -19.95 -4.79
C ILE A 431 4.21 -21.16 -5.60
N ALA A 432 4.29 -21.05 -6.93
CA ALA A 432 4.73 -22.13 -7.81
C ALA A 432 6.17 -22.59 -7.49
N GLN A 433 7.09 -21.64 -7.32
CA GLN A 433 8.48 -21.91 -6.92
C GLN A 433 8.55 -22.68 -5.59
N ARG A 434 7.70 -22.34 -4.61
CA ARG A 434 7.66 -23.05 -3.32
C ARG A 434 7.00 -24.42 -3.40
N GLU A 435 5.99 -24.60 -4.26
CA GLU A 435 5.41 -25.91 -4.54
C GLU A 435 6.48 -26.84 -5.15
N GLU A 436 7.34 -26.33 -6.05
CA GLU A 436 8.51 -27.07 -6.56
C GLU A 436 9.56 -27.34 -5.46
N HIS A 437 9.82 -26.39 -4.55
CA HIS A 437 10.70 -26.63 -3.40
C HIS A 437 10.16 -27.72 -2.46
N ILE A 438 8.86 -27.78 -2.23
CA ILE A 438 8.23 -28.88 -1.48
C ILE A 438 8.46 -30.19 -2.20
N ARG A 439 8.26 -30.25 -3.52
CA ARG A 439 8.50 -31.45 -4.32
C ARG A 439 9.94 -31.94 -4.20
N ILE A 440 10.93 -31.05 -4.31
CA ILE A 440 12.35 -31.38 -4.10
C ILE A 440 12.57 -31.99 -2.70
N LYS A 441 12.03 -31.36 -1.65
CA LYS A 441 12.18 -31.83 -0.26
C LYS A 441 11.50 -33.18 -0.02
N THR A 442 10.35 -33.42 -0.65
CA THR A 442 9.65 -34.69 -0.61
C THR A 442 10.46 -35.78 -1.31
N LEU A 443 11.01 -35.51 -2.50
CA LEU A 443 11.89 -36.45 -3.20
C LEU A 443 13.16 -36.79 -2.37
N MET A 444 13.73 -35.81 -1.66
CA MET A 444 14.83 -36.07 -0.70
C MET A 444 14.39 -36.94 0.47
N LEU A 445 13.20 -36.69 1.02
CA LEU A 445 12.65 -37.48 2.13
C LEU A 445 12.36 -38.92 1.71
N GLU A 446 11.98 -39.13 0.46
CA GLU A 446 11.72 -40.43 -0.16
C GLU A 446 12.99 -41.14 -0.65
N GLY A 447 14.17 -40.49 -0.58
CA GLY A 447 15.44 -41.05 -1.06
C GLY A 447 15.56 -41.12 -2.59
N LYS A 448 14.76 -40.35 -3.33
CA LYS A 448 14.74 -40.31 -4.80
C LYS A 448 15.72 -39.32 -5.44
N ILE A 449 16.39 -38.51 -4.62
CA ILE A 449 17.48 -37.62 -5.04
C ILE A 449 18.77 -38.16 -4.43
N THR A 450 19.79 -38.40 -5.25
CA THR A 450 21.09 -38.89 -4.81
C THR A 450 22.06 -37.75 -4.47
N GLU A 451 23.14 -38.07 -3.75
CA GLU A 451 24.19 -37.08 -3.45
C GLU A 451 24.92 -36.59 -4.70
N GLU A 452 25.09 -37.46 -5.71
CA GLU A 452 25.63 -37.09 -7.03
C GLU A 452 24.73 -36.06 -7.72
N GLN A 453 23.42 -36.32 -7.72
CA GLN A 453 22.44 -35.42 -8.30
C GLN A 453 22.41 -34.06 -7.57
N TRP A 454 22.53 -34.05 -6.22
CA TRP A 454 22.68 -32.84 -5.42
C TRP A 454 23.92 -32.01 -5.77
N GLY A 455 25.02 -32.67 -6.17
CA GLY A 455 26.27 -32.03 -6.56
C GLY A 455 26.26 -31.41 -7.96
N ASP A 456 25.27 -31.72 -8.80
CA ASP A 456 25.21 -31.28 -10.20
C ASP A 456 23.92 -30.50 -10.52
N PRO A 457 23.99 -29.15 -10.63
CA PRO A 457 22.86 -28.31 -11.01
C PRO A 457 22.27 -28.59 -12.40
N THR A 458 22.89 -29.46 -13.21
CA THR A 458 22.40 -29.88 -14.52
C THR A 458 21.56 -31.16 -14.47
N GLN A 459 21.67 -31.98 -13.41
CA GLN A 459 20.90 -33.22 -13.24
C GLN A 459 19.57 -32.97 -12.53
N VAL A 460 18.58 -32.50 -13.30
CA VAL A 460 17.27 -32.12 -12.77
C VAL A 460 16.44 -33.36 -12.40
N PRO A 461 15.88 -33.45 -11.18
CA PRO A 461 14.97 -34.52 -10.79
C PRO A 461 13.66 -34.53 -11.60
N GLU A 462 13.08 -35.71 -11.80
CA GLU A 462 11.85 -35.86 -12.58
C GLU A 462 10.68 -35.05 -11.98
N GLY A 463 10.09 -34.18 -12.82
CA GLY A 463 8.97 -33.32 -12.46
C GLY A 463 9.33 -32.06 -11.65
N VAL A 464 10.61 -31.70 -11.59
CA VAL A 464 11.10 -30.39 -11.11
C VAL A 464 11.61 -29.59 -12.32
N SER A 465 11.40 -28.27 -12.34
CA SER A 465 11.94 -27.43 -13.41
C SER A 465 13.45 -27.21 -13.26
N ARG A 466 14.15 -27.01 -14.36
CA ARG A 466 15.59 -26.71 -14.34
C ARG A 466 15.92 -25.43 -13.56
N ALA A 467 15.04 -24.43 -13.65
CA ALA A 467 15.21 -23.15 -12.96
C ALA A 467 15.11 -23.35 -11.43
N ALA A 468 14.04 -23.99 -10.96
CA ALA A 468 13.84 -24.24 -9.53
C ALA A 468 14.92 -25.15 -8.94
N TRP A 469 15.38 -26.17 -9.68
CA TRP A 469 16.47 -27.03 -9.24
C TRP A 469 17.77 -26.25 -9.01
N ARG A 470 18.19 -25.44 -9.99
CA ARG A 470 19.40 -24.62 -9.89
C ARG A 470 19.34 -23.64 -8.74
N GLU A 471 18.22 -22.95 -8.60
CA GLU A 471 18.00 -22.02 -7.49
C GLU A 471 18.03 -22.73 -6.14
N PHE A 472 17.39 -23.90 -6.02
CA PHE A 472 17.37 -24.67 -4.79
C PHE A 472 18.79 -25.12 -4.40
N ILE A 473 19.58 -25.63 -5.33
CA ILE A 473 20.97 -26.00 -5.08
C ILE A 473 21.80 -24.78 -4.69
N GLU A 474 21.72 -23.67 -5.43
CA GLU A 474 22.48 -22.45 -5.13
C GLU A 474 22.12 -21.88 -3.75
N ALA A 475 20.83 -21.88 -3.39
CA ALA A 475 20.35 -21.45 -2.09
C ALA A 475 20.88 -22.32 -0.92
N HIS A 476 21.23 -23.58 -1.20
CA HIS A 476 21.75 -24.54 -0.22
C HIS A 476 23.20 -24.96 -0.49
N ARG A 477 23.95 -24.23 -1.32
CA ARG A 477 25.33 -24.59 -1.72
C ARG A 477 26.29 -24.80 -0.55
N HIS A 478 26.00 -24.19 0.59
CA HIS A 478 26.79 -24.27 1.81
C HIS A 478 26.33 -25.37 2.78
N VAL A 479 25.32 -26.15 2.41
CA VAL A 479 24.73 -27.23 3.23
C VAL A 479 25.10 -28.58 2.63
N ARG A 480 25.72 -29.45 3.45
CA ARG A 480 26.05 -30.82 3.02
C ARG A 480 24.79 -31.66 2.86
N PHE A 481 24.77 -32.55 1.87
CA PHE A 481 23.61 -33.40 1.55
C PHE A 481 23.10 -34.19 2.76
N HIS A 482 24.00 -34.80 3.55
CA HIS A 482 23.63 -35.57 4.74
C HIS A 482 22.90 -34.74 5.83
N HIS A 483 23.10 -33.42 5.88
CA HIS A 483 22.37 -32.53 6.78
C HIS A 483 20.97 -32.19 6.24
N MET A 484 20.79 -32.21 4.92
CA MET A 484 19.51 -31.95 4.26
C MET A 484 18.54 -33.12 4.33
N VAL A 485 19.03 -34.36 4.36
CA VAL A 485 18.17 -35.57 4.38
C VAL A 485 17.59 -35.94 5.76
N HIS A 486 17.86 -35.15 6.81
CA HIS A 486 17.37 -35.46 8.15
C HIS A 486 15.83 -35.40 8.23
N PRO A 487 15.10 -36.52 8.49
CA PRO A 487 13.65 -36.60 8.28
C PRO A 487 12.83 -35.57 9.09
N ARG A 488 13.22 -35.33 10.35
CA ARG A 488 12.53 -34.34 11.21
C ARG A 488 12.67 -32.91 10.67
N ASN A 489 13.83 -32.58 10.08
CA ASN A 489 14.11 -31.23 9.58
C ASN A 489 13.40 -30.99 8.25
N LEU A 490 13.39 -32.01 7.37
CA LEU A 490 12.65 -31.97 6.11
C LEU A 490 11.15 -31.84 6.35
N ARG A 491 10.55 -32.67 7.20
CA ARG A 491 9.12 -32.57 7.54
C ARG A 491 8.76 -31.19 8.05
N LYS A 492 9.53 -30.67 9.02
CA LYS A 492 9.35 -29.29 9.52
C LYS A 492 9.47 -28.26 8.41
N SER A 493 10.46 -28.40 7.52
CA SER A 493 10.64 -27.46 6.42
C SER A 493 9.52 -27.52 5.39
N ILE A 494 8.97 -28.70 5.09
CA ILE A 494 7.83 -28.89 4.19
C ILE A 494 6.59 -28.22 4.80
N THR A 495 6.29 -28.48 6.08
CA THR A 495 5.18 -27.83 6.80
C THR A 495 5.33 -26.31 6.80
N ASN A 496 6.54 -25.78 6.96
CA ASN A 496 6.79 -24.34 6.87
C ASN A 496 6.47 -23.76 5.48
N ASP A 497 6.86 -24.44 4.40
CA ASP A 497 6.52 -23.98 3.04
C ASP A 497 5.02 -24.09 2.77
N GLN A 498 4.35 -25.16 3.21
CA GLN A 498 2.89 -25.30 3.11
C GLN A 498 2.16 -24.15 3.82
N ASN A 499 2.60 -23.83 5.05
CA ASN A 499 2.08 -22.71 5.82
C ASN A 499 2.31 -21.37 5.13
N PHE A 500 3.49 -21.18 4.51
CA PHE A 500 3.80 -19.96 3.76
C PHE A 500 2.99 -19.85 2.48
N ILE A 501 2.76 -20.95 1.76
CA ILE A 501 1.88 -21.00 0.59
C ILE A 501 0.44 -20.64 1.00
N ALA A 502 -0.08 -21.21 2.09
CA ALA A 502 -1.41 -20.88 2.59
C ALA A 502 -1.54 -19.39 2.96
N PHE A 503 -0.50 -18.84 3.61
CA PHE A 503 -0.38 -17.42 3.89
C PHE A 503 -0.39 -16.58 2.60
N LEU A 504 0.46 -16.87 1.63
CA LEU A 504 0.54 -16.14 0.36
C LEU A 504 -0.77 -16.19 -0.42
N LYS A 505 -1.41 -17.37 -0.51
CA LYS A 505 -2.70 -17.53 -1.17
C LYS A 505 -3.74 -16.61 -0.53
N THR A 506 -3.82 -16.60 0.79
CA THR A 506 -4.80 -15.76 1.49
C THR A 506 -4.47 -14.27 1.41
N TYR A 507 -3.20 -13.90 1.58
CA TYR A 507 -2.76 -12.52 1.44
C TYR A 507 -3.07 -11.99 0.03
N ARG A 508 -2.75 -12.77 -1.01
CA ARG A 508 -3.10 -12.48 -2.41
C ARG A 508 -4.60 -12.30 -2.60
N ASP A 509 -5.41 -13.22 -2.07
CA ASP A 509 -6.87 -13.17 -2.24
C ASP A 509 -7.47 -11.94 -1.54
N ARG A 510 -6.99 -11.59 -0.34
CA ARG A 510 -7.38 -10.35 0.36
C ARG A 510 -6.95 -9.07 -0.38
N VAL A 511 -5.74 -9.05 -0.94
CA VAL A 511 -5.27 -7.90 -1.73
C VAL A 511 -6.10 -7.75 -3.01
N ARG A 512 -6.39 -8.85 -3.72
CA ARG A 512 -7.28 -8.84 -4.89
C ARG A 512 -8.67 -8.32 -4.53
N LEU A 513 -9.23 -8.75 -3.40
CA LEU A 513 -10.51 -8.23 -2.89
C LEU A 513 -10.48 -6.73 -2.59
N GLU A 514 -9.38 -6.20 -2.07
CA GLU A 514 -9.20 -4.77 -1.84
C GLU A 514 -9.03 -3.98 -3.14
N LEU A 515 -8.27 -4.51 -4.10
CA LEU A 515 -8.10 -3.87 -5.42
C LEU A 515 -9.38 -3.90 -6.25
N ALA A 516 -10.27 -4.87 -6.01
CA ALA A 516 -11.60 -4.94 -6.63
C ALA A 516 -12.59 -3.90 -6.08
N GLN A 517 -12.25 -3.20 -5.00
CA GLN A 517 -13.15 -2.22 -4.39
C GLN A 517 -13.45 -1.09 -5.37
N PRO A 518 -14.70 -0.60 -5.46
CA PRO A 518 -15.07 0.43 -6.43
C PRO A 518 -14.15 1.65 -6.42
N TYR A 519 -13.71 2.11 -5.25
CA TYR A 519 -12.80 3.26 -5.10
C TYR A 519 -11.37 3.04 -5.64
N ASN A 520 -10.97 1.79 -5.87
CA ASN A 520 -9.67 1.40 -6.47
C ASN A 520 -9.80 1.09 -7.97
N ILE A 521 -11.00 1.18 -8.55
CA ILE A 521 -11.27 0.97 -9.97
C ILE A 521 -11.27 2.31 -10.72
N ASP A 522 -10.54 2.36 -11.84
CA ASP A 522 -10.46 3.54 -12.70
C ASP A 522 -11.74 3.77 -13.52
N PHE A 523 -11.86 4.95 -14.13
CA PHE A 523 -12.97 5.25 -15.04
C PHE A 523 -12.53 5.03 -16.48
N ARG A 524 -13.27 4.19 -17.22
CA ARG A 524 -12.98 3.90 -18.62
C ARG A 524 -14.21 4.03 -19.50
N ALA A 525 -13.94 4.26 -20.78
CA ALA A 525 -14.95 4.29 -21.81
C ALA A 525 -15.47 2.87 -22.09
N GLY A 526 -16.76 2.76 -22.36
CA GLY A 526 -17.45 1.52 -22.70
C GLY A 526 -18.86 1.77 -23.23
N GLY A 527 -19.65 0.70 -23.29
CA GLY A 527 -21.01 0.75 -23.82
C GLY A 527 -21.09 0.97 -25.34
N PRO A 528 -22.30 1.15 -25.89
CA PRO A 528 -22.50 1.40 -27.32
C PRO A 528 -21.70 2.62 -27.79
N SER A 529 -20.96 2.47 -28.90
CA SER A 529 -20.09 3.52 -29.45
C SER A 529 -18.95 4.02 -28.53
N HIS A 530 -18.67 3.32 -27.42
CA HIS A 530 -17.57 3.64 -26.49
C HIS A 530 -17.65 5.05 -25.86
N ARG A 531 -18.88 5.51 -25.56
CA ARG A 531 -19.15 6.88 -25.05
C ARG A 531 -19.46 6.96 -23.57
N GLU A 532 -19.83 5.84 -22.93
CA GLU A 532 -20.11 5.81 -21.49
C GLU A 532 -18.80 5.74 -20.71
N ILE A 533 -18.55 6.70 -19.82
CA ILE A 533 -17.39 6.66 -18.92
C ILE A 533 -17.86 6.16 -17.56
N SER A 534 -17.41 4.99 -17.13
CA SER A 534 -17.85 4.37 -15.87
C SER A 534 -16.80 3.42 -15.31
N ARG A 535 -16.82 3.26 -13.98
CA ARG A 535 -16.08 2.20 -13.26
C ARG A 535 -16.48 0.79 -13.69
N LYS A 536 -17.68 0.61 -14.27
CA LYS A 536 -18.12 -0.67 -14.85
C LYS A 536 -17.15 -1.22 -15.90
N TYR A 537 -16.50 -0.34 -16.65
CA TYR A 537 -15.53 -0.68 -17.69
C TYR A 537 -14.08 -0.52 -17.21
N GLY A 538 -13.91 -0.12 -15.96
CA GLY A 538 -12.63 0.16 -15.36
C GLY A 538 -11.86 -1.09 -14.97
N LYS A 539 -10.56 -0.92 -14.78
CA LYS A 539 -9.66 -1.88 -14.14
C LYS A 539 -9.13 -1.27 -12.84
N PRO A 540 -8.50 -2.06 -11.95
CA PRO A 540 -7.72 -1.50 -10.85
C PRO A 540 -6.64 -0.54 -11.36
N TYR A 541 -6.42 0.57 -10.66
CA TYR A 541 -5.34 1.50 -10.98
C TYR A 541 -3.97 0.78 -11.01
N ASP A 542 -3.10 1.15 -11.96
CA ASP A 542 -1.78 0.51 -12.14
C ASP A 542 -0.83 0.77 -10.95
N THR A 543 -1.07 1.84 -10.21
CA THR A 543 -0.34 2.15 -8.99
C THR A 543 -1.29 2.78 -7.98
N VAL A 544 -1.47 2.09 -6.85
CA VAL A 544 -2.28 2.54 -5.72
C VAL A 544 -1.36 2.81 -4.54
N PHE A 545 -1.67 3.83 -3.74
CA PHE A 545 -0.95 4.10 -2.50
C PHE A 545 -1.03 2.89 -1.55
N MET A 546 0.08 2.60 -0.89
CA MET A 546 0.28 1.42 -0.06
C MET A 546 -0.57 1.52 1.20
N ARG A 547 -1.37 0.48 1.42
CA ARG A 547 -2.16 0.28 2.63
C ARG A 547 -1.60 -0.94 3.37
N MET A 548 -1.60 -0.91 4.70
CA MET A 548 -1.37 -2.08 5.55
C MET A 548 -2.70 -2.55 6.08
N LEU A 549 -2.91 -3.84 6.22
CA LEU A 549 -3.98 -4.31 7.09
C LEU A 549 -3.50 -4.10 8.54
N SER A 550 -4.23 -3.28 9.30
CA SER A 550 -4.08 -3.15 10.75
C SER A 550 -5.17 -3.97 11.43
N TRP A 551 -4.83 -4.66 12.51
CA TRP A 551 -5.79 -5.45 13.25
C TRP A 551 -5.97 -4.87 14.65
N ALA A 552 -7.18 -4.40 14.96
CA ALA A 552 -7.56 -4.07 16.32
C ALA A 552 -8.13 -5.33 16.99
N PRO A 553 -7.75 -5.66 18.24
CA PRO A 553 -8.37 -6.78 18.96
C PRO A 553 -9.83 -6.43 19.29
N SER A 554 -10.79 -6.95 18.51
CA SER A 554 -12.22 -6.94 18.84
C SER A 554 -12.87 -8.28 18.52
N SER A 555 -13.85 -8.69 19.33
CA SER A 555 -14.65 -9.90 19.13
C SER A 555 -15.72 -9.76 18.03
N GLN A 556 -15.90 -8.56 17.49
CA GLN A 556 -16.68 -8.27 16.29
C GLN A 556 -15.69 -8.00 15.16
N GLU A 557 -15.91 -8.60 13.99
CA GLU A 557 -15.02 -8.48 12.84
C GLU A 557 -14.75 -7.01 12.48
N GLN A 558 -13.46 -6.63 12.41
CA GLN A 558 -12.81 -6.22 11.16
C GLN A 558 -11.38 -5.67 11.43
N GLY A 559 -10.40 -6.25 10.74
CA GLY A 559 -9.13 -5.55 10.48
C GLY A 559 -9.39 -4.43 9.48
N ALA A 560 -8.84 -3.24 9.74
CA ALA A 560 -8.99 -2.09 8.88
C ALA A 560 -7.71 -1.83 8.09
N TRP A 561 -7.83 -1.40 6.84
CA TRP A 561 -6.67 -0.93 6.08
C TRP A 561 -6.23 0.44 6.61
N GLU A 562 -5.00 0.52 7.12
CA GLU A 562 -4.34 1.77 7.49
C GLU A 562 -3.37 2.21 6.38
N ILE A 563 -3.39 3.50 6.05
CA ILE A 563 -2.48 4.10 5.09
C ILE A 563 -1.18 4.45 5.80
N TYR A 564 -0.04 4.01 5.25
CA TYR A 564 1.26 4.24 5.87
C TYR A 564 2.39 4.29 4.85
N ILE A 565 3.54 4.81 5.26
CA ILE A 565 4.82 4.70 4.56
C ILE A 565 5.77 3.89 5.45
N PRO A 566 6.44 2.82 4.96
CA PRO A 566 7.27 2.00 5.82
C PRO A 566 8.48 2.78 6.31
N GLY A 567 8.86 2.61 7.58
CA GLY A 567 10.08 3.18 8.15
C GLY A 567 11.33 2.70 7.41
N SER A 568 11.27 1.53 6.78
CA SER A 568 12.33 1.05 5.88
C SER A 568 12.49 1.89 4.60
N THR A 569 11.39 2.41 4.04
CA THR A 569 11.39 3.31 2.87
C THR A 569 11.96 4.67 3.24
N ILE A 570 11.52 5.23 4.37
CA ILE A 570 12.00 6.53 4.88
C ILE A 570 13.50 6.44 5.21
N LYS A 571 13.89 5.40 5.95
CA LYS A 571 15.30 5.10 6.23
C LYS A 571 16.12 4.97 4.94
N GLY A 572 15.60 4.28 3.93
CA GLY A 572 16.24 4.13 2.63
C GLY A 572 16.48 5.48 1.93
N ALA A 573 15.49 6.37 1.97
CA ALA A 573 15.61 7.72 1.42
C ALA A 573 16.66 8.56 2.15
N PHE A 574 16.65 8.55 3.50
CA PHE A 574 17.65 9.23 4.33
C PHE A 574 19.05 8.67 4.09
N ARG A 575 19.22 7.34 4.06
CA ARG A 575 20.50 6.68 3.79
C ARG A 575 21.04 7.06 2.41
N LYS A 576 20.18 7.10 1.39
CA LYS A 576 20.57 7.48 0.03
C LYS A 576 21.06 8.92 -0.01
N ARG A 577 20.30 9.86 0.57
CA ARG A 577 20.70 11.28 0.64
C ARG A 577 22.02 11.43 1.39
N ALA A 578 22.18 10.80 2.55
CA ALA A 578 23.42 10.86 3.33
C ALA A 578 24.60 10.30 2.53
N SER A 579 24.41 9.16 1.84
CA SER A 579 25.44 8.55 1.00
C SER A 579 25.89 9.49 -0.12
N GLN A 580 24.95 10.14 -0.81
CA GLN A 580 25.27 11.12 -1.85
C GLN A 580 26.06 12.29 -1.28
N VAL A 581 25.58 12.90 -0.20
CA VAL A 581 26.22 14.05 0.45
C VAL A 581 27.63 13.69 0.91
N LEU A 582 27.78 12.63 1.70
CA LEU A 582 29.09 12.28 2.27
C LEU A 582 30.09 11.84 1.21
N ARG A 583 29.68 11.15 0.14
CA ARG A 583 30.58 10.83 -0.98
C ARG A 583 30.99 12.06 -1.77
N THR A 584 30.10 13.06 -1.86
CA THR A 584 30.40 14.35 -2.49
C THR A 584 31.45 15.13 -1.69
N LEU A 585 31.28 15.19 -0.37
CA LEU A 585 32.07 16.05 0.50
C LEU A 585 33.35 15.39 1.04
N TRP A 586 33.30 14.10 1.35
CA TRP A 586 34.39 13.35 2.00
C TRP A 586 34.98 12.25 1.11
N GLY A 587 34.44 12.05 -0.09
CA GLY A 587 34.81 10.95 -0.98
C GLY A 587 34.34 9.57 -0.51
N GLU A 588 34.66 8.56 -1.32
CA GLU A 588 34.44 7.15 -0.98
C GLU A 588 35.53 6.65 -0.01
N SER A 589 35.40 7.03 1.26
CA SER A 589 36.38 6.73 2.32
C SER A 589 35.84 5.78 3.39
N ALA A 590 36.76 5.26 4.23
CA ALA A 590 36.40 4.47 5.41
C ALA A 590 35.55 5.29 6.40
N ARG A 591 35.84 6.59 6.56
CA ARG A 591 35.07 7.55 7.37
C ARG A 591 33.61 7.61 6.89
N THR A 592 33.38 7.82 5.59
CA THR A 592 32.05 7.84 4.98
C THR A 592 31.28 6.56 5.29
N THR A 593 31.93 5.40 5.09
CA THR A 593 31.31 4.09 5.35
C THR A 593 30.97 3.89 6.84
N GLN A 594 31.88 4.28 7.73
CA GLN A 594 31.68 4.18 9.18
C GLN A 594 30.49 5.01 9.66
N VAL A 595 30.36 6.26 9.22
CA VAL A 595 29.24 7.13 9.60
C VAL A 595 27.91 6.61 9.05
N LEU A 596 27.86 6.20 7.79
CA LEU A 596 26.65 5.60 7.20
C LEU A 596 26.22 4.32 7.93
N ASN A 597 27.16 3.44 8.25
CA ASN A 597 26.90 2.22 9.00
C ASN A 597 26.51 2.51 10.45
N ARG A 598 27.07 3.57 11.06
CA ARG A 598 26.67 3.99 12.40
C ARG A 598 25.23 4.49 12.43
N LEU A 599 24.84 5.39 11.52
CA LEU A 599 23.48 5.94 11.45
C LEU A 599 22.44 4.88 11.07
N PHE A 600 22.67 4.19 9.95
CA PHE A 600 21.67 3.35 9.30
C PHE A 600 21.89 1.85 9.51
N GLY A 601 22.99 1.43 10.13
CA GLY A 601 23.33 0.03 10.33
C GLY A 601 23.92 -0.64 9.09
N ALA A 602 24.45 -1.84 9.30
CA ALA A 602 24.98 -2.74 8.28
C ALA A 602 24.57 -4.18 8.63
N GLN A 603 24.94 -5.17 7.80
CA GLN A 603 24.69 -6.56 8.15
C GLN A 603 25.35 -6.90 9.51
N GLY A 604 24.56 -7.43 10.45
CA GLY A 604 25.02 -7.71 11.82
C GLY A 604 25.17 -6.48 12.73
N GLN A 605 25.03 -5.26 12.21
CA GLN A 605 25.16 -4.01 12.97
C GLN A 605 23.85 -3.21 12.97
N ARG A 606 23.30 -2.96 14.16
CA ARG A 606 22.12 -2.09 14.34
C ARG A 606 22.51 -0.63 14.11
N GLY A 607 21.72 0.10 13.32
CA GLY A 607 21.86 1.55 13.18
C GLY A 607 21.51 2.30 14.47
N LEU A 608 22.10 3.49 14.62
CA LEU A 608 21.84 4.41 15.72
C LEU A 608 20.42 4.98 15.67
N VAL A 609 19.90 5.26 14.47
CA VAL A 609 18.58 5.88 14.27
C VAL A 609 17.52 4.82 13.98
N PHE A 610 16.42 4.89 14.71
CA PHE A 610 15.25 4.04 14.57
C PHE A 610 14.14 4.83 13.91
N PHE A 611 13.81 4.48 12.68
CA PHE A 611 12.72 5.09 11.93
C PHE A 611 11.44 4.34 12.25
N SER A 612 10.39 5.03 12.70
CA SER A 612 9.03 4.47 12.71
C SER A 612 8.47 4.42 11.29
N ASP A 613 7.40 3.66 11.10
CA ASP A 613 6.51 3.90 9.95
C ASP A 613 5.87 5.29 10.08
N ALA A 614 5.53 5.89 8.94
CA ALA A 614 4.74 7.12 8.90
C ALA A 614 3.27 6.77 8.66
N TYR A 615 2.42 6.97 9.65
CA TYR A 615 0.99 6.67 9.54
C TYR A 615 0.21 7.92 9.17
N LEU A 616 -0.79 7.76 8.29
CA LEU A 616 -1.74 8.83 8.00
C LEU A 616 -2.59 9.11 9.24
N THR A 617 -2.72 10.39 9.65
CA THR A 617 -3.45 10.78 10.86
C THR A 617 -4.93 11.14 10.61
N ASP A 618 -5.28 11.52 9.38
CA ASP A 618 -6.60 12.00 8.94
C ASP A 618 -6.67 11.89 7.38
N PRO A 619 -7.82 11.76 6.68
CA PRO A 619 -9.20 11.92 7.14
C PRO A 619 -10.02 10.62 7.31
N TYR A 620 -11.08 10.73 8.12
CA TYR A 620 -12.20 9.79 8.26
C TYR A 620 -12.96 9.44 6.95
N ASP A 621 -12.74 10.17 5.84
CA ASP A 621 -13.36 9.92 4.53
C ASP A 621 -12.28 9.68 3.45
N PRO A 622 -11.92 8.42 3.19
CA PRO A 622 -10.84 8.09 2.27
C PRO A 622 -11.16 8.47 0.83
N GLU A 623 -12.41 8.60 0.38
CA GLU A 623 -12.69 8.80 -1.06
C GLU A 623 -12.35 10.22 -1.54
N ARG A 624 -12.46 11.22 -0.66
CA ARG A 624 -12.23 12.65 -0.99
C ARG A 624 -10.77 13.07 -1.10
N ALA A 625 -9.85 12.19 -0.71
CA ALA A 625 -8.42 12.49 -0.57
C ALA A 625 -7.55 12.05 -1.76
N TRP A 626 -8.08 11.25 -2.68
CA TRP A 626 -7.29 10.67 -3.76
C TRP A 626 -7.49 11.44 -5.05
N CYS A 627 -6.39 11.80 -5.70
CA CYS A 627 -6.40 12.35 -7.05
C CYS A 627 -6.02 11.26 -8.05
N SER A 628 -6.54 11.38 -9.28
CA SER A 628 -6.14 10.50 -10.38
C SER A 628 -5.42 11.27 -11.47
N MET A 629 -4.49 10.60 -12.16
CA MET A 629 -3.81 11.15 -13.33
C MET A 629 -3.59 10.04 -14.36
N ASP A 630 -3.92 10.34 -15.60
CA ASP A 630 -3.65 9.49 -16.75
C ASP A 630 -2.25 9.81 -17.29
N GLY A 631 -1.44 8.79 -17.51
CA GLY A 631 -0.15 8.85 -18.20
C GLY A 631 -0.23 8.17 -19.56
N VAL A 632 0.38 8.79 -20.58
CA VAL A 632 0.52 8.21 -21.92
C VAL A 632 1.99 8.19 -22.29
N ARG A 633 2.52 7.01 -22.63
CA ARG A 633 3.90 6.91 -23.13
C ARG A 633 3.97 7.38 -24.58
N MET A 634 4.91 8.27 -24.86
CA MET A 634 5.23 8.71 -26.21
C MET A 634 6.43 7.92 -26.75
N ASP A 635 6.38 7.56 -28.02
CA ASP A 635 7.51 7.07 -28.80
C ASP A 635 8.52 8.22 -28.98
N PRO A 636 9.75 8.09 -28.46
CA PRO A 636 10.78 9.13 -28.56
C PRO A 636 11.29 9.36 -30.00
N GLN A 637 11.16 8.38 -30.90
CA GLN A 637 11.62 8.50 -32.29
C GLN A 637 10.63 9.31 -33.15
N THR A 638 9.34 9.07 -32.95
CA THR A 638 8.27 9.64 -33.80
C THR A 638 7.47 10.75 -33.11
N GLY A 639 7.53 10.84 -31.77
CA GLY A 639 6.68 11.74 -30.98
C GLY A 639 5.21 11.32 -30.99
N ARG A 640 4.89 10.06 -31.26
CA ARG A 640 3.52 9.52 -31.28
C ARG A 640 3.20 8.78 -29.98
N PRO A 641 1.93 8.74 -29.54
CA PRO A 641 1.54 7.85 -28.44
C PRO A 641 1.82 6.39 -28.79
N LEU A 642 2.38 5.61 -27.86
CA LEU A 642 2.46 4.16 -27.99
C LEU A 642 1.11 3.54 -27.63
N GLU A 643 0.56 2.73 -28.52
CA GLU A 643 -0.70 2.02 -28.28
C GLU A 643 -0.57 1.08 -27.08
N ALA A 644 -1.67 0.93 -26.32
CA ALA A 644 -1.76 0.17 -25.07
C ALA A 644 -0.81 0.62 -23.92
N ALA A 645 -0.02 1.67 -24.07
CA ALA A 645 0.92 2.16 -23.05
C ALA A 645 0.33 3.25 -22.13
N LYS A 646 -0.99 3.22 -21.89
CA LYS A 646 -1.66 4.09 -20.91
C LYS A 646 -1.38 3.58 -19.49
N ARG A 647 -1.06 4.49 -18.57
CA ARG A 647 -0.91 4.20 -17.15
C ARG A 647 -1.87 5.06 -16.34
N ASP A 648 -2.53 4.46 -15.37
CA ASP A 648 -3.48 5.15 -14.53
C ASP A 648 -2.98 5.19 -13.09
N TYR A 649 -2.82 6.39 -12.53
CA TYR A 649 -2.27 6.61 -11.20
C TYR A 649 -3.36 7.08 -10.24
N LEU A 650 -3.43 6.49 -9.05
CA LEU A 650 -4.23 6.98 -7.91
C LEU A 650 -3.28 7.39 -6.78
N PHE A 651 -3.26 8.67 -6.45
CA PHE A 651 -2.25 9.23 -5.53
C PHE A 651 -2.86 10.17 -4.50
N ALA A 652 -2.17 10.26 -3.36
CA ALA A 652 -2.54 11.16 -2.27
C ALA A 652 -2.18 12.61 -2.65
N TYR A 653 -3.12 13.53 -2.51
CA TYR A 653 -2.88 14.96 -2.64
C TYR A 653 -3.77 15.77 -1.71
N GLY A 654 -3.16 16.73 -1.01
CA GLY A 654 -3.86 17.65 -0.13
C GLY A 654 -3.14 17.89 1.19
N ASN A 655 -3.45 19.02 1.82
CA ASN A 655 -2.94 19.40 3.14
C ASN A 655 -3.58 18.61 4.29
N HIS A 656 -4.79 18.08 4.09
CA HIS A 656 -5.51 17.25 5.06
C HIS A 656 -4.91 15.84 5.20
N LEU A 657 -4.11 15.39 4.24
CA LEU A 657 -3.40 14.11 4.30
C LEU A 657 -2.07 14.27 5.00
N THR A 658 -2.12 14.30 6.34
CA THR A 658 -0.93 14.45 7.17
C THR A 658 -0.42 13.09 7.63
N PHE A 659 0.86 12.84 7.39
CA PHE A 659 1.58 11.66 7.88
C PHE A 659 2.40 12.04 9.10
N GLN A 660 2.32 11.22 10.14
CA GLN A 660 3.13 11.37 11.34
C GLN A 660 4.14 10.24 11.46
N MET A 661 5.39 10.60 11.73
CA MET A 661 6.46 9.66 12.00
C MET A 661 7.32 10.08 13.20
N GLN A 662 8.13 9.16 13.68
CA GLN A 662 9.03 9.32 14.80
C GLN A 662 10.41 8.76 14.45
N MET A 663 11.45 9.44 14.93
CA MET A 663 12.81 8.92 14.98
C MET A 663 13.26 8.79 16.43
N ASP A 664 13.78 7.61 16.82
CA ASP A 664 14.39 7.39 18.13
C ASP A 664 15.89 7.13 18.00
N LEU A 665 16.65 7.68 18.94
CA LEU A 665 18.07 7.39 19.13
C LEU A 665 18.29 7.05 20.61
N GLN A 666 19.09 6.02 20.88
CA GLN A 666 19.40 5.57 22.22
C GLN A 666 20.90 5.59 22.48
N ASP A 667 21.28 6.03 23.66
CA ASP A 667 22.64 5.94 24.22
C ASP A 667 23.69 6.63 23.34
N ILE A 668 23.37 7.84 22.91
CA ILE A 668 24.22 8.74 22.15
C ILE A 668 25.46 9.06 22.98
N GLY A 669 26.65 8.83 22.41
CA GLY A 669 27.93 9.23 23.00
C GLY A 669 28.59 10.38 22.24
N GLU A 670 29.70 10.91 22.78
CA GLU A 670 30.47 11.96 22.10
C GLU A 670 31.03 11.50 20.74
N ASN A 671 31.35 10.22 20.61
CA ASN A 671 31.82 9.64 19.35
C ASN A 671 30.73 9.60 18.26
N ASP A 672 29.47 9.89 18.61
CA ASP A 672 28.35 9.95 17.66
C ASP A 672 28.10 11.35 17.11
N LEU A 673 28.78 12.39 17.61
CA LEU A 673 28.51 13.79 17.23
C LEU A 673 28.65 14.06 15.73
N GLU A 674 29.62 13.41 15.07
CA GLU A 674 29.78 13.51 13.61
C GLU A 674 28.57 12.91 12.88
N ALA A 675 28.12 11.73 13.30
CA ALA A 675 26.92 11.09 12.76
C ALA A 675 25.66 11.92 13.01
N LEU A 676 25.54 12.53 14.19
CA LEU A 676 24.42 13.41 14.51
C LEU A 676 24.44 14.70 13.69
N SER A 677 25.61 15.25 13.39
CA SER A 677 25.75 16.42 12.50
C SER A 677 25.20 16.09 11.11
N VAL A 678 25.50 14.90 10.59
CA VAL A 678 24.89 14.42 9.33
C VAL A 678 23.37 14.29 9.47
N LEU A 679 22.87 13.70 10.55
CA LEU A 679 21.42 13.57 10.77
C LEU A 679 20.72 14.93 10.83
N ALA A 680 21.30 15.92 11.51
CA ALA A 680 20.82 17.30 11.57
C ALA A 680 20.63 17.90 10.17
N TYR A 681 21.65 17.82 9.32
CA TYR A 681 21.54 18.29 7.93
C TYR A 681 20.53 17.49 7.10
N LEU A 682 20.38 16.19 7.32
CA LEU A 682 19.34 15.38 6.65
C LEU A 682 17.93 15.79 7.07
N LEU A 683 17.72 16.15 8.33
CA LEU A 683 16.44 16.66 8.81
C LEU A 683 16.12 17.99 8.13
N GLN A 684 17.09 18.89 8.00
CA GLN A 684 16.90 20.13 7.24
C GLN A 684 16.62 19.87 5.75
N ASP A 685 17.35 18.94 5.13
CA ASP A 685 17.08 18.52 3.74
C ASP A 685 15.64 18.00 3.60
N PHE A 686 15.12 17.28 4.60
CA PHE A 686 13.74 16.81 4.61
C PHE A 686 12.73 17.95 4.81
N GLN A 687 13.04 18.95 5.66
CA GLN A 687 12.22 20.15 5.83
C GLN A 687 12.15 21.00 4.56
N ARG A 688 13.26 21.07 3.80
CA ARG A 688 13.34 21.75 2.48
C ARG A 688 12.66 20.97 1.36
N GLY A 689 12.37 19.68 1.60
CA GLY A 689 11.77 18.78 0.63
C GLY A 689 12.75 18.25 -0.41
N ASP A 690 14.00 18.03 -0.02
CA ASP A 690 15.08 17.49 -0.85
C ASP A 690 15.30 15.98 -0.66
N ILE A 691 14.53 15.33 0.23
CA ILE A 691 14.52 13.87 0.43
C ILE A 691 13.20 13.30 -0.11
N PRO A 692 13.17 12.73 -1.33
CA PRO A 692 11.95 12.22 -1.92
C PRO A 692 11.57 10.83 -1.38
N LEU A 693 10.28 10.65 -1.08
CA LEU A 693 9.69 9.39 -0.61
C LEU A 693 8.89 8.69 -1.72
N GLY A 694 9.02 7.36 -1.84
CA GLY A 694 8.20 6.57 -2.77
C GLY A 694 8.70 6.53 -4.22
N GLY A 695 7.77 6.28 -5.15
CA GLY A 695 8.01 6.12 -6.59
C GLY A 695 7.75 7.40 -7.40
N GLU A 696 7.94 7.32 -8.72
CA GLU A 696 7.63 8.41 -9.68
C GLU A 696 8.28 9.78 -9.37
N LYS A 697 9.44 9.76 -8.71
CA LYS A 697 10.18 10.98 -8.27
C LYS A 697 10.51 11.94 -9.39
N THR A 698 10.80 11.43 -10.59
CA THR A 698 11.09 12.25 -11.79
C THR A 698 9.84 12.97 -12.33
N SER A 699 8.65 12.55 -11.88
CA SER A 699 7.35 13.11 -12.23
C SER A 699 6.80 13.96 -11.07
N GLY A 700 7.64 14.43 -10.16
CA GLY A 700 7.27 15.36 -9.09
C GLY A 700 6.67 14.72 -7.85
N PHE A 701 6.53 13.39 -7.81
CA PHE A 701 5.98 12.69 -6.66
C PHE A 701 7.00 12.56 -5.54
N GLY A 702 6.53 12.60 -4.30
CA GLY A 702 7.31 12.24 -3.12
C GLY A 702 8.22 13.33 -2.56
N TRP A 703 8.35 14.48 -3.22
CA TRP A 703 9.16 15.64 -2.76
C TRP A 703 8.44 16.41 -1.65
N VAL A 704 8.16 15.73 -0.53
CA VAL A 704 7.42 16.27 0.60
C VAL A 704 8.30 17.13 1.49
N LYS A 705 7.73 18.19 2.08
CA LYS A 705 8.37 18.99 3.11
C LYS A 705 7.91 18.53 4.47
N ALA A 706 8.85 18.22 5.36
CA ALA A 706 8.54 17.83 6.72
C ALA A 706 8.62 19.01 7.69
N THR A 707 7.89 18.90 8.79
CA THR A 707 7.94 19.79 9.94
C THR A 707 8.38 18.96 11.15
N VAL A 708 9.35 19.47 11.91
CA VAL A 708 9.69 18.90 13.22
C VAL A 708 8.64 19.41 14.21
N ALA A 709 7.71 18.54 14.59
CA ALA A 709 6.61 18.90 15.46
C ALA A 709 7.04 18.97 16.93
N LYS A 710 7.89 18.03 17.35
CA LYS A 710 8.28 17.85 18.75
C LYS A 710 9.62 17.13 18.88
N LEU A 711 10.37 17.47 19.93
CA LEU A 711 11.59 16.82 20.35
C LEU A 711 11.52 16.52 21.85
N ASP A 712 11.79 15.27 22.24
CA ASP A 712 11.91 14.82 23.64
C ASP A 712 13.31 14.22 23.83
N TRP A 713 14.12 14.86 24.68
CA TRP A 713 15.42 14.39 25.11
C TRP A 713 15.39 13.99 26.58
N ARG A 714 15.87 12.78 26.87
CA ARG A 714 16.04 12.26 28.23
C ARG A 714 17.47 11.81 28.43
N THR A 715 18.08 12.21 29.53
CA THR A 715 19.47 11.86 29.84
C THR A 715 19.66 11.56 31.32
N ALA A 716 20.54 10.61 31.62
CA ALA A 716 21.04 10.36 32.96
C ALA A 716 22.03 11.44 33.42
N ASP A 717 22.70 12.10 32.47
CA ASP A 717 23.72 13.11 32.71
C ASP A 717 23.39 14.39 31.90
N PRO A 718 23.09 15.51 32.57
CA PRO A 718 22.79 16.77 31.88
C PRO A 718 24.04 17.42 31.26
N THR A 719 25.24 16.89 31.50
CA THR A 719 26.50 17.39 30.95
C THR A 719 26.92 16.62 29.68
N GLY A 720 28.11 16.94 29.14
CA GLY A 720 28.71 16.22 28.01
C GLY A 720 27.89 16.34 26.72
N VAL A 721 27.36 15.20 26.24
CA VAL A 721 26.56 15.13 25.00
C VAL A 721 25.33 16.03 25.08
N SER A 722 24.64 16.06 26.22
CA SER A 722 23.43 16.88 26.41
C SER A 722 23.74 18.37 26.21
N GLN A 723 24.81 18.86 26.82
CA GLN A 723 25.25 20.25 26.70
C GLN A 723 25.73 20.58 25.28
N ARG A 724 26.40 19.64 24.58
CA ARG A 724 26.81 19.85 23.19
C ARG A 724 25.64 19.90 22.22
N LEU A 725 24.58 19.12 22.45
CA LEU A 725 23.41 19.10 21.58
C LEU A 725 22.46 20.27 21.83
N PHE A 726 22.27 20.65 23.10
CA PHE A 726 21.21 21.57 23.49
C PHE A 726 21.72 22.84 24.21
N GLY A 727 23.03 23.03 24.33
CA GLY A 727 23.63 24.18 25.00
C GLY A 727 23.26 24.24 26.48
N GLU A 728 22.96 25.45 26.97
CA GLU A 728 22.56 25.71 28.36
C GLU A 728 21.04 25.60 28.60
N ARG A 729 20.29 24.97 27.68
CA ARG A 729 18.84 24.79 27.85
C ARG A 729 18.56 24.01 29.14
N ARG A 730 17.62 24.52 29.95
CA ARG A 730 17.26 23.92 31.24
C ARG A 730 16.61 22.56 31.07
N LEU A 731 17.17 21.53 31.69
CA LEU A 731 16.55 20.21 31.84
C LEU A 731 15.77 20.12 33.15
N VAL A 732 14.60 19.50 33.11
CA VAL A 732 13.74 19.26 34.27
C VAL A 732 13.95 17.82 34.75
N GLN A 733 14.14 17.63 36.06
CA GLN A 733 14.24 16.28 36.63
C GLN A 733 12.86 15.64 36.75
N GLU A 734 12.68 14.48 36.13
CA GLU A 734 11.44 13.69 36.10
C GLU A 734 11.77 12.21 36.33
N GLY A 735 11.54 11.73 37.56
CA GLY A 735 11.94 10.37 37.97
C GLY A 735 13.46 10.18 37.88
N ILE A 736 13.89 9.16 37.13
CA ILE A 736 15.31 8.86 36.88
C ILE A 736 15.94 9.75 35.80
N TRP A 737 15.17 10.55 35.06
CA TRP A 737 15.64 11.28 33.88
C TRP A 737 15.76 12.78 34.13
N HIS A 738 16.75 13.41 33.49
CA HIS A 738 16.70 14.82 33.15
C HIS A 738 16.07 14.94 31.75
N ARG A 739 14.96 15.69 31.65
CA ARG A 739 14.15 15.82 30.43
C ARG A 739 14.23 17.23 29.85
N LEU A 740 14.33 17.31 28.53
CA LEU A 740 14.12 18.51 27.74
C LEU A 740 13.05 18.20 26.68
N GLU A 741 12.05 19.06 26.61
CA GLU A 741 10.96 18.94 25.63
C GLU A 741 10.83 20.25 24.87
N LEU A 742 10.78 20.15 23.56
CA LEU A 742 10.66 21.28 22.64
C LEU A 742 9.58 20.98 21.62
N GLU A 743 8.85 21.99 21.19
CA GLU A 743 7.78 21.89 20.20
C GLU A 743 7.94 22.97 19.12
N GLY A 744 7.41 22.71 17.92
CA GLY A 744 7.43 23.65 16.80
C GLY A 744 8.83 24.11 16.39
N GLU A 745 8.98 25.40 16.11
CA GLU A 745 10.24 26.00 15.64
C GLU A 745 11.40 25.77 16.63
N ALA A 746 11.15 25.86 17.93
CA ALA A 746 12.18 25.60 18.94
C ALA A 746 12.74 24.17 18.87
N ALA A 747 11.93 23.19 18.45
CA ALA A 747 12.37 21.81 18.22
C ALA A 747 13.15 21.67 16.90
N ALA A 748 12.72 22.38 15.84
CA ALA A 748 13.43 22.42 14.57
C ALA A 748 14.83 23.04 14.74
N ASP A 749 14.92 24.19 15.42
CA ASP A 749 16.16 24.94 15.60
C ASP A 749 17.17 24.21 16.50
N ALA A 750 16.68 23.45 17.48
CA ALA A 750 17.54 22.63 18.35
C ALA A 750 18.35 21.56 17.58
N LEU A 751 17.97 21.26 16.34
CA LEU A 751 18.62 20.27 15.48
C LEU A 751 19.38 20.92 14.31
N GLN A 752 19.48 22.25 14.23
CA GLN A 752 20.01 22.92 13.04
C GLN A 752 21.55 23.02 12.95
N ALA A 753 22.30 22.96 14.04
CA ALA A 753 23.76 23.08 13.92
C ALA A 753 24.50 22.44 15.10
N ILE A 754 24.91 21.17 14.93
CA ILE A 754 25.87 20.53 15.84
C ILE A 754 27.29 20.92 15.42
N SER A 755 27.64 20.68 14.15
CA SER A 755 28.91 21.08 13.54
C SER A 755 28.82 21.01 12.01
N PRO A 756 29.57 21.84 11.27
CA PRO A 756 29.67 21.75 9.82
C PRO A 756 30.28 20.40 9.38
N LEU A 757 29.85 19.87 8.24
CA LEU A 757 30.42 18.61 7.71
C LEU A 757 31.78 18.82 7.05
N VAL A 758 31.99 20.01 6.47
CA VAL A 758 33.21 20.46 5.80
C VAL A 758 33.34 21.99 5.88
N PRO A 759 34.54 22.57 5.69
CA PRO A 759 34.71 24.01 5.46
C PRO A 759 34.01 24.48 4.17
N ALA A 760 33.61 25.76 4.13
CA ALA A 760 32.91 26.36 2.99
C ALA A 760 33.74 26.38 1.69
N GLU A 761 35.07 26.39 1.80
CA GLU A 761 36.01 26.43 0.68
C GLU A 761 36.32 25.04 0.09
N THR A 762 35.67 23.98 0.59
CA THR A 762 35.91 22.61 0.13
C THR A 762 35.58 22.48 -1.35
N GLN A 763 36.54 22.01 -2.15
CA GLN A 763 36.32 21.80 -3.58
C GLN A 763 35.48 20.55 -3.83
N VAL A 764 34.34 20.74 -4.49
CA VAL A 764 33.48 19.66 -4.98
C VAL A 764 33.74 19.46 -6.47
N SER A 765 33.74 18.20 -6.92
CA SER A 765 34.01 17.84 -8.32
C SER A 765 33.05 18.54 -9.29
N GLN A 766 33.62 19.25 -10.26
CA GLN A 766 32.87 19.85 -11.38
C GLN A 766 32.57 18.84 -12.50
N THR A 767 33.01 17.59 -12.36
CA THR A 767 32.67 16.51 -13.30
C THR A 767 31.61 15.59 -12.69
N PRO A 768 30.57 15.20 -13.46
CA PRO A 768 29.60 14.22 -13.00
C PRO A 768 30.26 12.87 -12.67
N PRO A 769 29.86 12.19 -11.58
CA PRO A 769 30.36 10.85 -11.30
C PRO A 769 29.87 9.87 -12.35
N ARG A 770 30.72 8.94 -12.78
CA ARG A 770 30.36 7.89 -13.76
C ARG A 770 30.40 6.50 -13.13
N ALA A 771 29.40 5.69 -13.47
CA ALA A 771 29.35 4.28 -13.09
C ALA A 771 30.32 3.46 -13.94
N ARG A 772 30.58 2.20 -13.53
CA ARG A 772 31.46 1.28 -14.29
C ARG A 772 31.01 1.05 -15.73
N ALA A 773 29.70 1.10 -15.98
CA ALA A 773 29.14 0.95 -17.32
C ALA A 773 29.16 2.25 -18.15
N GLY A 774 29.72 3.35 -17.63
CA GLY A 774 29.93 4.61 -18.38
C GLY A 774 28.85 5.68 -18.23
N PHE A 775 27.64 5.33 -17.78
CA PHE A 775 26.56 6.28 -17.54
C PHE A 775 26.82 7.18 -16.32
N VAL A 776 26.18 8.36 -16.28
CA VAL A 776 26.27 9.29 -15.14
C VAL A 776 25.55 8.71 -13.93
N SER A 777 26.29 8.57 -12.85
CA SER A 777 25.85 7.93 -11.63
C SER A 777 25.07 8.87 -10.71
N HIS A 778 24.09 8.33 -9.99
CA HIS A 778 23.40 8.98 -8.88
C HIS A 778 24.12 8.79 -7.53
N ARG A 779 25.30 8.15 -7.49
CA ARG A 779 25.95 7.74 -6.23
C ARG A 779 26.42 8.90 -5.35
N ALA A 780 26.74 10.03 -5.96
CA ALA A 780 27.24 11.27 -5.37
C ALA A 780 26.80 12.46 -6.24
N PHE A 781 27.00 13.67 -5.77
CA PHE A 781 26.82 14.88 -6.57
C PHE A 781 28.15 15.31 -7.20
N GLY A 782 28.06 15.83 -8.41
CA GLY A 782 29.15 16.45 -9.17
C GLY A 782 28.57 17.23 -10.34
N GLY A 783 29.42 17.85 -11.16
CA GLY A 783 28.93 18.69 -12.27
C GLY A 783 27.91 19.74 -11.80
N TYR A 784 26.91 20.01 -12.64
CA TYR A 784 25.87 20.98 -12.32
C TYR A 784 24.64 20.32 -11.67
N CYS A 785 24.32 20.76 -10.47
CA CYS A 785 23.11 20.38 -9.73
C CYS A 785 22.34 21.64 -9.33
N GLY A 786 21.01 21.61 -9.39
CA GLY A 786 20.22 22.79 -9.12
C GLY A 786 18.73 22.63 -9.28
N MET A 787 18.05 23.76 -9.34
CA MET A 787 16.62 23.86 -9.57
C MET A 787 16.32 25.05 -10.49
N LEU A 788 15.46 24.84 -11.47
CA LEU A 788 14.84 25.89 -12.28
C LEU A 788 13.44 26.15 -11.74
N ALA A 789 13.14 27.39 -11.38
CA ALA A 789 11.78 27.84 -11.12
C ALA A 789 11.22 28.43 -12.42
N VAL A 790 10.07 27.95 -12.87
CA VAL A 790 9.54 28.24 -14.20
C VAL A 790 8.11 28.76 -14.13
N GLU A 791 7.86 29.88 -14.78
CA GLU A 791 6.51 30.39 -15.05
C GLU A 791 6.10 30.01 -16.48
N ALA A 792 4.91 29.45 -16.64
CA ALA A 792 4.29 29.12 -17.91
C ALA A 792 3.12 30.07 -18.16
N GLU A 793 3.24 30.92 -19.18
CA GLU A 793 2.20 31.83 -19.66
C GLU A 793 1.43 31.18 -20.81
N VAL A 794 0.11 31.13 -20.71
CA VAL A 794 -0.77 30.61 -21.77
C VAL A 794 -0.90 31.64 -22.90
N LEU A 795 -0.56 31.27 -24.13
CA LEU A 795 -0.66 32.15 -25.32
C LEU A 795 -1.89 31.86 -26.16
N THR A 796 -2.28 30.59 -26.27
CA THR A 796 -3.55 30.18 -26.90
C THR A 796 -4.30 29.27 -25.95
N PRO A 797 -5.65 29.18 -26.03
CA PRO A 797 -6.41 28.34 -25.11
C PRO A 797 -5.82 26.94 -25.02
N ILE A 798 -5.67 26.43 -23.80
CA ILE A 798 -5.04 25.14 -23.54
C ILE A 798 -6.01 24.20 -22.84
N HIS A 799 -6.06 22.95 -23.31
CA HIS A 799 -6.83 21.89 -22.67
C HIS A 799 -5.96 20.66 -22.44
N VAL A 800 -5.84 20.28 -21.17
CA VAL A 800 -5.42 18.96 -20.74
C VAL A 800 -6.64 18.33 -20.07
N ARG A 801 -7.05 17.15 -20.55
CA ARG A 801 -8.27 16.48 -20.07
C ARG A 801 -8.12 16.13 -18.60
N GLU A 802 -9.15 16.40 -17.80
CA GLU A 802 -9.28 15.84 -16.45
C GLU A 802 -9.27 14.30 -16.45
N SER A 803 -8.81 13.71 -15.35
CA SER A 803 -8.80 12.26 -15.15
C SER A 803 -10.02 11.79 -14.37
N GLY A 804 -10.44 10.55 -14.63
CA GLY A 804 -11.62 9.96 -14.00
C GLY A 804 -12.91 10.28 -14.74
N GLU A 805 -13.96 10.53 -13.99
CA GLU A 805 -15.30 10.80 -14.48
C GLU A 805 -15.41 12.18 -15.17
N PRO A 806 -16.15 12.35 -16.27
CA PRO A 806 -16.42 13.66 -16.83
C PRO A 806 -17.17 14.54 -15.83
N SER A 807 -16.72 15.79 -15.66
CA SER A 807 -17.41 16.76 -14.80
C SER A 807 -18.80 17.14 -15.30
N PHE A 808 -19.04 17.03 -16.62
CA PHE A 808 -20.29 17.42 -17.25
C PHE A 808 -20.76 16.32 -18.20
N ARG A 809 -22.06 16.02 -18.19
CA ARG A 809 -22.68 15.02 -19.06
C ARG A 809 -24.05 15.49 -19.52
N ALA A 810 -24.40 15.11 -20.75
CA ALA A 810 -25.74 15.27 -21.30
C ALA A 810 -26.09 14.04 -22.15
N THR A 811 -27.37 13.83 -22.39
CA THR A 811 -27.86 12.74 -23.25
C THR A 811 -28.60 13.34 -24.43
N LEU A 812 -28.15 13.03 -25.65
CA LEU A 812 -28.82 13.37 -26.90
C LEU A 812 -29.55 12.14 -27.45
N ALA A 813 -30.39 12.33 -28.48
CA ALA A 813 -31.09 11.22 -29.16
C ALA A 813 -30.11 10.12 -29.64
N ASP A 814 -28.92 10.52 -30.08
CA ASP A 814 -27.88 9.62 -30.62
C ASP A 814 -26.90 9.08 -29.55
N GLY A 815 -27.17 9.32 -28.26
CA GLY A 815 -26.42 8.78 -27.12
C GLY A 815 -25.79 9.82 -26.17
N PRO A 816 -25.00 9.37 -25.18
CA PRO A 816 -24.40 10.24 -24.17
C PRO A 816 -23.25 11.09 -24.73
N VAL A 817 -23.14 12.33 -24.23
CA VAL A 817 -22.08 13.29 -24.54
C VAL A 817 -21.38 13.73 -23.26
N ASN A 818 -20.05 13.71 -23.28
CA ASN A 818 -19.21 14.08 -22.15
C ASN A 818 -18.58 15.46 -22.38
N GLY A 819 -18.78 16.37 -21.43
CA GLY A 819 -18.08 17.65 -21.34
C GLY A 819 -16.93 17.53 -20.35
N TRP A 820 -15.71 17.75 -20.83
CA TRP A 820 -14.50 17.58 -20.03
C TRP A 820 -13.99 18.90 -19.48
N ASP A 821 -13.71 18.95 -18.19
CA ASP A 821 -12.97 20.07 -17.62
C ASP A 821 -11.45 19.99 -17.91
N PHE A 822 -10.75 21.10 -17.69
CA PHE A 822 -9.30 21.13 -17.60
C PHE A 822 -8.82 20.33 -16.37
N PHE A 823 -7.66 19.68 -16.50
CA PHE A 823 -7.05 18.89 -15.42
C PHE A 823 -6.90 19.70 -14.12
N SER A 824 -7.44 19.16 -13.04
CA SER A 824 -7.29 19.66 -11.69
C SER A 824 -6.83 18.57 -10.74
N MET A 825 -6.16 18.97 -9.66
CA MET A 825 -5.80 18.10 -8.54
C MET A 825 -7.07 17.82 -7.73
N SER A 826 -7.87 16.86 -8.20
CA SER A 826 -9.20 16.57 -7.66
C SER A 826 -9.56 15.08 -7.68
N PRO A 827 -10.56 14.65 -6.90
CA PRO A 827 -11.07 13.29 -6.92
C PRO A 827 -11.47 12.79 -8.32
N PRO A 828 -11.32 11.47 -8.59
CA PRO A 828 -11.71 10.87 -9.86
C PRO A 828 -13.22 10.91 -10.10
N GLU A 829 -14.04 10.89 -9.05
CA GLU A 829 -15.50 10.96 -9.15
C GLU A 829 -15.96 12.42 -9.21
N ALA A 830 -16.84 12.74 -10.16
CA ALA A 830 -17.23 14.13 -10.42
C ALA A 830 -17.98 14.77 -9.24
N ALA A 831 -18.83 13.98 -8.57
CA ALA A 831 -19.62 14.43 -7.42
C ALA A 831 -18.78 14.77 -6.18
N GLN A 832 -17.54 14.27 -6.10
CA GLN A 832 -16.63 14.51 -4.98
C GLN A 832 -15.71 15.71 -5.21
N ARG A 833 -15.72 16.31 -6.41
CA ARG A 833 -14.86 17.45 -6.75
C ARG A 833 -15.39 18.73 -6.12
N ALA A 834 -14.50 19.50 -5.50
CA ALA A 834 -14.83 20.82 -5.00
C ALA A 834 -15.26 21.76 -6.13
N SER A 835 -16.11 22.74 -5.80
CA SER A 835 -16.53 23.80 -6.73
C SER A 835 -15.34 24.65 -7.18
N GLN A 836 -14.45 24.99 -6.24
CA GLN A 836 -13.17 25.61 -6.52
C GLN A 836 -12.11 24.52 -6.73
N ARG A 837 -11.51 24.49 -7.91
CA ARG A 837 -10.55 23.46 -8.32
C ARG A 837 -9.14 24.02 -8.38
N VAL A 838 -8.17 23.21 -7.98
CA VAL A 838 -6.75 23.52 -8.17
C VAL A 838 -6.33 23.01 -9.54
N TYR A 839 -6.40 23.89 -10.55
CA TYR A 839 -6.00 23.56 -11.91
C TYR A 839 -4.48 23.47 -12.04
N ALA A 840 -4.01 22.49 -12.81
CA ALA A 840 -2.58 22.27 -12.99
C ALA A 840 -2.20 21.76 -14.38
N LEU A 841 -1.02 22.14 -14.85
CA LEU A 841 -0.32 21.39 -15.90
C LEU A 841 0.26 20.12 -15.26
N PRO A 842 -0.11 18.91 -15.71
CA PRO A 842 0.43 17.68 -15.14
C PRO A 842 1.94 17.59 -15.35
N SER A 843 2.68 17.17 -14.32
CA SER A 843 4.14 17.04 -14.36
C SER A 843 4.63 16.12 -15.49
N GLN A 844 3.93 15.02 -15.77
CA GLN A 844 4.26 14.11 -16.87
C GLN A 844 4.07 14.76 -18.24
N SER A 845 3.09 15.65 -18.39
CA SER A 845 2.86 16.38 -19.65
C SER A 845 3.97 17.40 -19.90
N ILE A 846 4.37 18.14 -18.86
CA ILE A 846 5.51 19.08 -18.90
C ILE A 846 6.80 18.31 -19.26
N ARG A 847 7.08 17.22 -18.53
CA ARG A 847 8.24 16.35 -18.78
C ARG A 847 8.24 15.80 -20.19
N GLY A 848 7.11 15.30 -20.68
CA GLY A 848 6.99 14.73 -22.03
C GLY A 848 7.22 15.77 -23.13
N MET A 849 6.67 16.97 -22.97
CA MET A 849 6.88 18.10 -23.88
C MET A 849 8.36 18.50 -23.95
N LEU A 850 9.00 18.71 -22.80
CA LEU A 850 10.41 19.12 -22.74
C LEU A 850 11.36 18.01 -23.18
N ARG A 851 11.05 16.74 -22.85
CA ARG A 851 11.80 15.58 -23.34
C ARG A 851 11.78 15.50 -24.86
N HIS A 852 10.63 15.76 -25.49
CA HIS A 852 10.51 15.72 -26.95
C HIS A 852 11.37 16.80 -27.62
N ILE A 853 11.34 18.03 -27.11
CA ILE A 853 12.20 19.11 -27.62
C ILE A 853 13.68 18.78 -27.40
N TYR A 854 14.03 18.27 -26.21
CA TYR A 854 15.41 17.88 -25.90
C TYR A 854 15.92 16.73 -26.78
N ALA A 855 15.08 15.75 -27.10
CA ALA A 855 15.43 14.65 -28.00
C ALA A 855 15.79 15.16 -29.40
N ILE A 856 15.07 16.17 -29.90
CA ILE A 856 15.38 16.84 -31.18
C ILE A 856 16.64 17.70 -31.04
N ALA A 857 16.79 18.45 -29.96
CA ALA A 857 17.94 19.33 -29.71
C ALA A 857 19.27 18.57 -29.55
N SER A 858 19.21 17.27 -29.25
CA SER A 858 20.36 16.39 -29.02
C SER A 858 20.51 15.26 -30.04
N ASP A 859 19.73 15.27 -31.13
CA ASP A 859 19.69 14.21 -32.15
C ASP A 859 19.53 12.78 -31.56
N SER A 860 18.65 12.61 -30.56
CA SER A 860 18.40 11.34 -29.87
C SER A 860 17.51 10.37 -30.66
N ARG A 861 17.79 10.17 -31.95
CA ARG A 861 16.99 9.31 -32.86
C ARG A 861 17.29 7.82 -32.71
N GLN A 862 18.49 7.47 -32.25
CA GLN A 862 18.88 6.07 -32.06
C GLN A 862 18.32 5.55 -30.73
N PRO A 863 17.65 4.38 -30.71
CA PRO A 863 17.20 3.78 -29.47
C PRO A 863 18.39 3.34 -28.63
N SER A 864 18.29 3.50 -27.31
CA SER A 864 19.29 2.98 -26.38
C SER A 864 19.21 1.45 -26.32
N SER A 865 20.34 0.76 -26.45
CA SER A 865 20.41 -0.71 -26.41
C SER A 865 20.45 -1.28 -24.99
N ASP A 866 21.26 -0.64 -24.14
CA ASP A 866 21.55 -1.05 -22.77
C ASP A 866 21.97 0.17 -21.93
N VAL A 867 22.04 0.00 -20.61
CA VAL A 867 22.35 1.09 -19.67
C VAL A 867 23.74 1.72 -19.87
N GLY A 868 24.67 1.04 -20.56
CA GLY A 868 25.98 1.59 -20.91
C GLY A 868 25.98 2.40 -22.20
N SER A 869 24.94 2.26 -23.03
CA SER A 869 24.84 2.83 -24.38
C SER A 869 23.54 3.65 -24.53
N LEU A 870 23.38 4.67 -23.70
CA LEU A 870 22.19 5.53 -23.69
C LEU A 870 22.33 6.71 -24.66
N ASN A 871 21.26 7.02 -25.40
CA ASN A 871 21.18 8.29 -26.12
C ASN A 871 21.07 9.48 -25.13
N PRO A 872 21.36 10.72 -25.57
CA PRO A 872 21.36 11.88 -24.68
C PRO A 872 20.04 12.12 -23.92
N ALA A 873 18.89 11.94 -24.58
CA ALA A 873 17.58 12.11 -23.93
C ALA A 873 17.31 11.05 -22.86
N ASP A 874 17.65 9.78 -23.12
CA ASP A 874 17.51 8.67 -22.18
C ASP A 874 18.44 8.82 -20.97
N SER A 875 19.68 9.24 -21.19
CA SER A 875 20.66 9.53 -20.14
C SER A 875 20.17 10.62 -19.16
N LEU A 876 19.47 11.64 -19.66
CA LEU A 876 19.02 12.78 -18.85
C LEU A 876 17.62 12.56 -18.25
N PHE A 877 16.65 12.10 -19.05
CA PHE A 877 15.26 11.93 -18.62
C PHE A 877 14.97 10.54 -18.04
N GLY A 878 15.93 9.62 -18.07
CA GLY A 878 15.79 8.24 -17.57
C GLY A 878 15.35 7.26 -18.64
N TRP A 879 15.60 5.98 -18.37
CA TRP A 879 15.41 4.88 -19.32
C TRP A 879 15.05 3.56 -18.64
N VAL A 880 14.23 2.76 -19.32
CA VAL A 880 13.86 1.40 -18.91
C VAL A 880 13.94 0.51 -20.14
N GLY A 881 14.92 -0.38 -20.15
CA GLY A 881 15.13 -1.42 -21.16
C GLY A 881 14.67 -2.79 -20.73
N GLU A 882 15.06 -3.79 -21.53
CA GLU A 882 14.70 -5.19 -21.35
C GLU A 882 15.77 -5.94 -20.54
N GLY A 883 15.34 -6.85 -19.66
CA GLY A 883 16.25 -7.68 -18.87
C GLY A 883 16.64 -7.12 -17.50
N PRO A 884 17.39 -7.89 -16.71
CA PRO A 884 17.71 -7.55 -15.33
C PRO A 884 18.62 -6.33 -15.26
N ASN A 885 18.34 -5.44 -14.30
CA ASN A 885 19.15 -4.25 -14.03
C ASN A 885 19.28 -3.23 -15.20
N GLN A 886 18.44 -3.33 -16.24
CA GLN A 886 18.41 -2.40 -17.37
C GLN A 886 17.44 -1.21 -17.15
N ALA A 887 17.53 -0.57 -15.97
CA ALA A 887 16.74 0.60 -15.65
C ALA A 887 17.61 1.68 -14.99
N LEU A 888 17.44 2.93 -15.42
CA LEU A 888 18.13 4.12 -14.92
C LEU A 888 17.12 5.23 -14.59
N MET A 889 17.19 5.76 -13.36
CA MET A 889 16.41 6.94 -13.00
C MET A 889 16.90 8.16 -13.77
N GLY A 890 15.99 8.99 -14.28
CA GLY A 890 16.33 10.27 -14.87
C GLY A 890 17.01 11.21 -13.87
N ARG A 891 17.85 12.11 -14.39
CA ARG A 891 18.55 13.17 -13.66
C ARG A 891 17.75 14.46 -13.56
N LEU A 892 16.49 14.46 -14.02
CA LEU A 892 15.54 15.56 -13.95
C LEU A 892 14.27 15.15 -13.19
N SER A 893 13.71 16.07 -12.42
CA SER A 893 12.39 15.94 -11.79
C SER A 893 11.53 17.18 -11.99
N PHE A 894 10.27 16.98 -12.37
CA PHE A 894 9.32 18.04 -12.72
C PHE A 894 8.17 18.08 -11.72
N SER A 895 7.91 19.22 -11.09
CA SER A 895 6.69 19.40 -10.29
C SER A 895 5.46 19.64 -11.17
N PHE A 896 4.27 19.63 -10.56
CA PHE A 896 3.04 20.07 -11.21
C PHE A 896 3.10 21.59 -11.44
N GLY A 897 2.51 22.07 -12.54
CA GLY A 897 2.40 23.48 -12.86
C GLY A 897 1.07 24.05 -12.38
N LEU A 898 1.01 24.52 -11.15
CA LEU A 898 -0.23 25.03 -10.55
C LEU A 898 -0.59 26.39 -11.15
N PHE A 899 -1.85 26.57 -11.55
CA PHE A 899 -2.36 27.85 -12.05
C PHE A 899 -2.80 28.77 -10.90
N GLU A 900 -2.56 30.07 -11.06
CA GLU A 900 -3.12 31.12 -10.20
C GLU A 900 -4.45 31.61 -10.81
N ASP A 901 -5.58 31.22 -10.21
CA ASP A 901 -6.95 31.63 -10.56
C ASP A 901 -7.23 31.80 -12.08
N PRO A 902 -7.10 30.72 -12.88
CA PRO A 902 -7.23 30.82 -14.33
C PRO A 902 -8.66 31.08 -14.79
N GLU A 903 -8.84 31.88 -15.84
CA GLU A 903 -10.12 31.98 -16.55
C GLU A 903 -10.30 30.77 -17.49
N LEU A 904 -11.50 30.18 -17.50
CA LEU A 904 -11.86 29.05 -18.37
C LEU A 904 -13.02 29.42 -19.29
N ALA A 905 -13.00 28.90 -20.51
CA ALA A 905 -14.14 28.95 -21.42
C ALA A 905 -14.44 27.58 -22.05
N TRP A 906 -15.70 27.38 -22.44
CA TRP A 906 -16.12 26.19 -23.17
C TRP A 906 -15.78 26.30 -24.66
N PHE A 907 -15.35 25.18 -25.22
CA PHE A 907 -15.09 25.01 -26.63
C PHE A 907 -15.75 23.73 -27.16
N LYS A 908 -16.26 23.83 -28.38
CA LYS A 908 -16.76 22.73 -29.20
C LYS A 908 -15.85 22.58 -30.42
N VAL A 909 -15.42 21.35 -30.67
CA VAL A 909 -14.65 20.97 -31.86
C VAL A 909 -15.42 19.87 -32.61
N PRO A 910 -16.09 20.20 -33.72
CA PRO A 910 -16.75 19.24 -34.60
C PRO A 910 -15.78 18.21 -35.20
N TYR A 911 -16.29 17.01 -35.52
CA TYR A 911 -15.58 16.01 -36.30
C TYR A 911 -16.21 15.90 -37.71
N PRO A 912 -15.42 15.68 -38.79
CA PRO A 912 -13.96 15.56 -38.84
C PRO A 912 -13.24 16.92 -38.83
N TYR A 913 -12.26 17.08 -37.95
CA TYR A 913 -11.46 18.31 -37.82
C TYR A 913 -10.12 18.26 -38.59
N GLY A 914 -9.76 17.10 -39.15
CA GLY A 914 -8.46 16.88 -39.81
C GLY A 914 -8.28 17.63 -41.13
N GLU A 915 -9.38 18.14 -41.69
CA GLU A 915 -9.43 18.81 -42.99
C GLU A 915 -8.93 20.27 -42.94
N TRP A 916 -8.68 20.81 -41.74
CA TRP A 916 -8.18 22.18 -41.56
C TRP A 916 -6.66 22.24 -41.48
N GLN A 917 -6.06 23.08 -42.31
CA GLN A 917 -4.61 23.27 -42.39
C GLN A 917 -4.25 24.75 -42.29
N TYR A 918 -3.27 25.07 -41.44
CA TYR A 918 -2.74 26.43 -41.34
C TYR A 918 -1.49 26.56 -42.23
N SER A 919 -1.57 27.39 -43.27
CA SER A 919 -0.48 27.57 -44.25
C SER A 919 -0.48 28.99 -44.81
N GLY A 920 0.69 29.62 -44.87
CA GLY A 920 0.82 30.98 -45.41
C GLY A 920 0.15 32.07 -44.55
N GLY A 921 -0.01 31.84 -43.25
CA GLY A 921 -0.67 32.78 -42.33
C GLY A 921 -2.20 32.66 -42.27
N GLU A 922 -2.79 31.72 -43.00
CA GLU A 922 -4.25 31.56 -43.08
C GLU A 922 -4.68 30.10 -42.89
N TRP A 923 -5.90 29.91 -42.37
CA TRP A 923 -6.56 28.61 -42.30
C TRP A 923 -7.22 28.26 -43.62
N ARG A 924 -6.95 27.06 -44.13
CA ARG A 924 -7.54 26.51 -45.36
C ARG A 924 -8.25 25.20 -45.05
N HIS A 925 -9.46 25.05 -45.57
CA HIS A 925 -10.21 23.80 -45.52
C HIS A 925 -9.88 22.95 -46.76
N VAL A 926 -9.33 21.77 -46.54
CA VAL A 926 -8.92 20.83 -47.59
C VAL A 926 -9.64 19.50 -47.33
N PRO A 927 -10.82 19.28 -47.96
CA PRO A 927 -11.63 18.09 -47.74
C PRO A 927 -10.86 16.78 -48.00
N GLY A 928 -11.10 15.76 -47.17
CA GLY A 928 -10.43 14.47 -47.26
C GLY A 928 -8.95 14.46 -46.89
N SER A 929 -8.38 15.60 -46.48
CA SER A 929 -7.00 15.68 -45.99
C SER A 929 -6.88 15.31 -44.51
N SER A 930 -5.66 14.99 -44.08
CA SER A 930 -5.34 14.80 -42.66
C SER A 930 -4.60 16.02 -42.11
N ALA A 931 -4.60 16.17 -40.78
CA ALA A 931 -3.96 17.30 -40.13
C ALA A 931 -2.48 17.41 -40.54
N SER A 932 -2.08 18.60 -41.00
CA SER A 932 -0.71 18.87 -41.43
C SER A 932 0.28 18.63 -40.28
N MET A 933 1.37 17.93 -40.60
CA MET A 933 2.44 17.60 -39.64
C MET A 933 3.74 18.24 -40.08
N LEU A 934 4.37 19.00 -39.18
CA LEU A 934 5.74 19.45 -39.38
C LEU A 934 6.69 18.35 -38.87
N LEU A 935 7.63 17.94 -39.73
CA LEU A 935 8.63 16.93 -39.41
C LEU A 935 10.03 17.56 -39.38
N ILE A 936 10.75 17.37 -38.29
CA ILE A 936 12.19 17.66 -38.17
C ILE A 936 12.95 16.34 -38.35
N GLY A 937 14.06 16.36 -39.12
CA GLY A 937 14.86 15.16 -39.35
C GLY A 937 14.11 14.03 -40.09
N LYS A 938 12.97 14.35 -40.73
CA LYS A 938 12.01 13.42 -41.36
C LYS A 938 11.25 12.50 -40.38
N THR A 939 11.49 12.58 -39.07
CA THR A 939 10.93 11.65 -38.06
C THR A 939 10.15 12.37 -36.96
N TRP A 940 10.71 13.43 -36.39
CA TRP A 940 10.12 14.07 -35.21
C TRP A 940 8.98 15.00 -35.58
N ARG A 941 7.80 14.67 -35.08
CA ARG A 941 6.59 15.47 -35.25
C ARG A 941 6.57 16.66 -34.30
N LEU A 942 6.34 17.86 -34.84
CA LEU A 942 5.96 19.05 -34.09
C LEU A 942 4.69 19.67 -34.66
N PHE A 943 4.02 20.47 -33.84
CA PHE A 943 2.80 21.18 -34.20
C PHE A 943 3.11 22.68 -34.27
N PRO A 944 2.88 23.33 -35.42
CA PRO A 944 3.13 24.76 -35.54
C PRO A 944 2.20 25.57 -34.62
N HIS A 945 2.63 26.77 -34.29
CA HIS A 945 1.79 27.76 -33.64
C HIS A 945 0.89 28.43 -34.67
N ALA A 946 -0.39 28.53 -34.34
CA ALA A 946 -1.44 29.09 -35.17
C ALA A 946 -2.56 29.63 -34.28
N PRO A 947 -3.30 30.67 -34.71
CA PRO A 947 -4.57 31.05 -34.11
C PRO A 947 -5.57 29.90 -34.12
N LEU A 948 -6.67 30.01 -33.36
CA LEU A 948 -7.72 28.99 -33.36
C LEU A 948 -8.29 28.78 -34.77
N ALA A 949 -8.49 27.51 -35.14
CA ALA A 949 -9.11 27.18 -36.43
C ALA A 949 -10.57 27.67 -36.48
N PRO A 950 -11.08 28.11 -37.65
CA PRO A 950 -12.46 28.60 -37.79
C PRO A 950 -13.55 27.59 -37.43
N VAL A 951 -13.24 26.29 -37.46
CA VAL A 951 -14.16 25.21 -37.05
C VAL A 951 -14.36 25.11 -35.55
N VAL A 952 -13.56 25.83 -34.76
CA VAL A 952 -13.63 25.81 -33.29
C VAL A 952 -14.66 26.83 -32.82
N GLU A 953 -15.69 26.36 -32.12
CA GLU A 953 -16.76 27.19 -31.59
C GLU A 953 -16.53 27.45 -30.09
N ARG A 954 -16.54 28.71 -29.65
CA ARG A 954 -16.60 29.06 -28.22
C ARG A 954 -18.05 29.02 -27.76
N LEU A 955 -18.31 28.40 -26.62
CA LEU A 955 -19.65 28.30 -26.03
C LEU A 955 -19.71 29.09 -24.71
N GLU A 956 -20.88 29.60 -24.37
CA GLU A 956 -21.14 30.22 -23.06
C GLU A 956 -21.21 29.18 -21.94
N GLU A 957 -21.81 28.03 -22.22
CA GLU A 957 -22.01 26.94 -21.26
C GLU A 957 -22.04 25.57 -21.96
N PHE A 958 -22.07 24.50 -21.17
CA PHE A 958 -22.14 23.13 -21.69
C PHE A 958 -23.53 22.78 -22.20
N ARG A 959 -23.79 23.10 -23.48
CA ARG A 959 -25.00 22.73 -24.23
C ARG A 959 -24.61 21.97 -25.49
N PRO A 960 -24.35 20.64 -25.40
CA PRO A 960 -23.98 19.86 -26.57
C PRO A 960 -25.16 19.68 -27.53
N ASP A 961 -24.89 19.76 -28.83
CA ASP A 961 -25.87 19.65 -29.91
C ASP A 961 -25.65 18.41 -30.80
N THR A 962 -24.43 17.86 -30.77
CA THR A 962 -24.08 16.62 -31.49
C THR A 962 -23.15 15.72 -30.69
N VAL A 963 -23.32 14.41 -30.85
CA VAL A 963 -22.44 13.37 -30.29
C VAL A 963 -21.11 13.21 -31.02
N GLN A 964 -20.97 13.83 -32.20
CA GLN A 964 -19.76 13.73 -33.03
C GLN A 964 -18.70 14.79 -32.67
N ALA A 965 -19.05 15.80 -31.86
CA ALA A 965 -18.12 16.85 -31.46
C ALA A 965 -17.45 16.57 -30.10
N SER A 966 -16.27 17.15 -29.90
CA SER A 966 -15.58 17.17 -28.60
C SER A 966 -15.92 18.47 -27.88
N TYR A 967 -16.40 18.36 -26.63
CA TYR A 967 -16.72 19.50 -25.76
C TYR A 967 -15.78 19.52 -24.56
N PHE A 968 -15.15 20.66 -24.30
CA PHE A 968 -14.20 20.79 -23.21
C PHE A 968 -14.02 22.24 -22.75
N ARG A 969 -13.64 22.42 -21.48
CA ARG A 969 -13.13 23.71 -20.98
C ARG A 969 -11.64 23.84 -21.22
N ALA A 970 -11.21 24.99 -21.68
CA ALA A 970 -9.80 25.33 -21.83
C ALA A 970 -9.47 26.55 -20.97
N ILE A 971 -8.25 26.56 -20.42
CA ILE A 971 -7.69 27.75 -19.76
C ILE A 971 -7.35 28.76 -20.84
N LEU A 972 -7.75 30.01 -20.63
CA LEU A 972 -7.60 31.09 -21.60
C LEU A 972 -6.19 31.74 -21.60
N PRO A 973 -5.83 32.45 -22.68
CA PRO A 973 -4.58 33.20 -22.76
C PRO A 973 -4.40 34.20 -21.62
N GLY A 974 -3.14 34.41 -21.22
CA GLY A 974 -2.77 35.29 -20.11
C GLY A 974 -2.69 34.59 -18.74
N ALA A 975 -3.33 33.43 -18.59
CA ALA A 975 -3.22 32.61 -17.37
C ALA A 975 -1.77 32.14 -17.15
N ARG A 976 -1.35 32.06 -15.88
CA ARG A 976 0.01 31.69 -15.48
C ARG A 976 0.00 30.46 -14.59
N ALA A 977 0.89 29.53 -14.89
CA ALA A 977 1.18 28.39 -14.04
C ALA A 977 2.64 28.41 -13.58
N ARG A 978 2.92 27.94 -12.37
CA ARG A 978 4.30 27.83 -11.84
C ARG A 978 4.67 26.39 -11.52
N PHE A 979 5.85 25.97 -11.95
CA PHE A 979 6.44 24.68 -11.61
C PHE A 979 7.94 24.80 -11.36
N THR A 980 8.53 23.73 -10.85
CA THR A 980 9.97 23.60 -10.61
C THR A 980 10.52 22.40 -11.36
N LEU A 981 11.78 22.52 -11.80
CA LEU A 981 12.56 21.45 -12.42
C LEU A 981 13.84 21.28 -11.60
N ARG A 982 13.98 20.16 -10.91
CA ARG A 982 15.20 19.79 -10.17
C ARG A 982 16.11 18.98 -11.07
N PHE A 983 17.42 19.22 -11.02
CA PHE A 983 18.41 18.54 -11.85
C PHE A 983 19.68 18.20 -11.09
N TRP A 984 20.33 17.09 -11.46
CA TRP A 984 21.54 16.59 -10.80
C TRP A 984 22.57 16.08 -11.79
N ASN A 985 23.84 16.36 -11.54
CA ASN A 985 24.98 15.78 -12.24
C ASN A 985 24.94 16.04 -13.75
N LEU A 986 24.54 17.25 -14.17
CA LEU A 986 24.55 17.65 -15.58
C LEU A 986 25.97 18.05 -15.99
N GLU A 987 26.34 17.68 -17.21
CA GLU A 987 27.47 18.30 -17.90
C GLU A 987 27.10 19.72 -18.37
N GLU A 988 28.10 20.54 -18.69
CA GLU A 988 27.87 21.93 -19.12
C GLU A 988 26.96 22.01 -20.35
N GLU A 989 27.27 21.23 -21.40
CA GLU A 989 26.46 21.18 -22.62
C GLU A 989 25.04 20.67 -22.37
N GLU A 990 24.87 19.72 -21.43
CA GLU A 990 23.55 19.23 -21.05
C GLU A 990 22.72 20.33 -20.38
N LEU A 991 23.34 21.12 -19.49
CA LEU A 991 22.67 22.24 -18.83
C LEU A 991 22.35 23.36 -19.82
N GLN A 992 23.27 23.74 -20.71
CA GLN A 992 23.03 24.74 -21.76
C GLN A 992 21.88 24.31 -22.67
N ARG A 993 21.88 23.05 -23.12
CA ARG A 993 20.81 22.50 -23.97
C ARG A 993 19.48 22.43 -23.23
N LEU A 994 19.47 22.04 -21.95
CA LEU A 994 18.28 22.02 -21.12
C LEU A 994 17.70 23.42 -20.93
N ILE A 995 18.54 24.41 -20.60
CA ILE A 995 18.12 25.81 -20.43
C ILE A 995 17.52 26.34 -21.73
N TRP A 996 18.16 26.07 -22.88
CA TRP A 996 17.58 26.44 -24.19
C TRP A 996 16.21 25.77 -24.41
N CYS A 997 16.07 24.47 -24.13
CA CYS A 997 14.80 23.76 -24.30
C CYS A 997 13.69 24.27 -23.36
N VAL A 998 14.04 24.79 -22.19
CA VAL A 998 13.08 25.31 -21.20
C VAL A 998 12.73 26.76 -21.47
N ALA A 999 13.70 27.66 -21.59
CA ALA A 999 13.45 29.09 -21.73
C ALA A 999 13.07 29.48 -23.17
N LEU A 1000 13.66 28.80 -24.17
CA LEU A 1000 13.67 29.18 -25.58
C LEU A 1000 14.15 30.62 -25.83
N GLU A 1001 14.41 30.95 -27.09
CA GLU A 1001 14.70 32.32 -27.51
C GLU A 1001 13.42 33.17 -27.61
N PRO A 1002 13.53 34.51 -27.53
CA PRO A 1002 12.40 35.40 -27.77
C PRO A 1002 11.68 35.10 -29.08
N GLY A 1003 10.35 35.16 -29.06
CA GLY A 1003 9.49 34.84 -30.22
C GLY A 1003 9.17 33.34 -30.40
N LEU A 1004 9.80 32.46 -29.63
CA LEU A 1004 9.49 31.02 -29.62
C LEU A 1004 8.54 30.65 -28.48
N ALA A 1005 7.80 29.55 -28.65
CA ALA A 1005 6.89 29.01 -27.64
C ALA A 1005 6.88 27.48 -27.64
N HIS A 1006 6.34 26.91 -26.55
CA HIS A 1006 6.10 25.48 -26.40
C HIS A 1006 4.65 25.12 -26.75
N LYS A 1007 4.41 23.84 -27.07
CA LYS A 1007 3.09 23.34 -27.46
C LYS A 1007 2.67 22.10 -26.65
N MET A 1008 1.55 22.17 -25.92
CA MET A 1008 1.06 21.11 -25.03
C MET A 1008 -0.46 20.91 -25.12
N GLY A 1009 -0.97 19.77 -24.64
CA GLY A 1009 -2.41 19.51 -24.54
C GLY A 1009 -3.06 18.87 -25.76
N LYS A 1010 -4.39 18.83 -25.76
CA LYS A 1010 -5.24 18.28 -26.84
C LYS A 1010 -5.46 19.33 -27.93
N ASN A 1011 -5.82 18.88 -29.15
CA ASN A 1011 -6.20 19.74 -30.28
C ASN A 1011 -5.12 20.76 -30.71
N ARG A 1012 -3.83 20.44 -30.47
CA ARG A 1012 -2.68 21.30 -30.82
C ARG A 1012 -2.64 21.75 -32.29
N TYR A 1013 -3.12 20.89 -33.20
CA TYR A 1013 -3.18 21.16 -34.64
C TYR A 1013 -4.32 22.10 -35.04
N LEU A 1014 -5.20 22.53 -34.11
CA LEU A 1014 -6.27 23.53 -34.33
C LEU A 1014 -5.98 24.87 -33.63
N GLY A 1015 -4.72 25.12 -33.28
CA GLY A 1015 -4.29 26.36 -32.62
C GLY A 1015 -4.27 26.34 -31.09
N PHE A 1016 -4.76 25.27 -30.45
CA PHE A 1016 -4.72 25.15 -28.98
C PHE A 1016 -3.31 24.92 -28.41
N GLY A 1017 -3.09 25.33 -27.17
CA GLY A 1017 -2.02 24.81 -26.32
C GLY A 1017 -0.65 25.44 -26.51
N SER A 1018 -0.55 26.66 -27.01
CA SER A 1018 0.70 27.40 -27.07
C SER A 1018 1.02 28.03 -25.69
N LEU A 1019 2.25 27.84 -25.21
CA LEU A 1019 2.72 28.27 -23.89
C LEU A 1019 4.08 28.94 -24.02
N ARG A 1020 4.32 30.03 -23.28
CA ARG A 1020 5.66 30.60 -23.12
C ARG A 1020 6.20 30.26 -21.75
N LEU A 1021 7.40 29.70 -21.69
CA LEU A 1021 8.07 29.42 -20.43
C LEU A 1021 9.12 30.49 -20.14
N ARG A 1022 9.22 30.90 -18.87
CA ARG A 1022 10.25 31.85 -18.40
C ARG A 1022 10.88 31.34 -17.12
N LEU A 1023 12.20 31.43 -17.04
CA LEU A 1023 12.93 31.15 -15.81
C LEU A 1023 12.74 32.30 -14.83
N LEU A 1024 12.43 31.96 -13.59
CA LEU A 1024 12.26 32.90 -12.49
C LEU A 1024 13.58 33.09 -11.72
N PRO A 1025 13.76 34.21 -10.98
CA PRO A 1025 14.96 34.49 -10.20
C PRO A 1025 15.33 33.42 -9.16
N ASP A 1026 14.35 32.63 -8.71
CA ASP A 1026 14.55 31.52 -7.79
C ASP A 1026 15.33 30.33 -8.40
N SER A 1027 15.63 30.39 -9.70
CA SER A 1027 16.45 29.39 -10.40
C SER A 1027 17.92 29.48 -9.98
N HIS A 1028 18.49 28.37 -9.53
CA HIS A 1028 19.84 28.34 -8.97
C HIS A 1028 20.55 27.00 -9.16
N LEU A 1029 21.88 27.07 -9.15
CA LEU A 1029 22.80 25.97 -8.90
C LEU A 1029 23.09 25.85 -7.39
N ILE A 1030 23.50 24.66 -6.96
CA ILE A 1030 23.80 24.37 -5.56
C ILE A 1030 25.31 24.28 -5.35
N ASP A 1031 25.83 25.12 -4.46
CA ASP A 1031 27.16 24.95 -3.87
C ASP A 1031 27.07 23.98 -2.68
N TRP A 1032 27.43 22.72 -2.93
CA TRP A 1032 27.33 21.65 -1.93
C TRP A 1032 28.23 21.87 -0.71
N ALA A 1033 29.41 22.48 -0.88
CA ALA A 1033 30.33 22.71 0.23
C ALA A 1033 29.74 23.75 1.19
N LYS A 1034 29.35 24.92 0.67
CA LYS A 1034 28.72 25.99 1.47
C LYS A 1034 27.44 25.50 2.15
N ARG A 1035 26.60 24.76 1.43
CA ARG A 1035 25.35 24.20 1.98
C ARG A 1035 25.56 23.35 3.23
N TYR A 1036 26.61 22.54 3.26
CA TYR A 1036 26.93 21.66 4.39
C TYR A 1036 28.03 22.20 5.32
N ALA A 1037 28.44 23.46 5.11
CA ALA A 1037 29.30 24.24 6.01
C ALA A 1037 28.50 25.08 7.02
N GLY A 1038 27.16 25.08 6.95
CA GLY A 1038 26.29 25.88 7.82
C GLY A 1038 26.04 27.31 7.32
N GLU A 1039 26.40 27.60 6.06
CA GLU A 1039 26.12 28.89 5.43
C GLU A 1039 24.61 29.08 5.15
N PRO A 1040 24.11 30.33 5.14
CA PRO A 1040 22.71 30.64 4.83
C PRO A 1040 22.35 30.29 3.38
N GLU A 1041 21.04 30.17 3.09
CA GLU A 1041 20.57 29.69 1.79
C GLU A 1041 21.01 30.54 0.61
N GLU A 1042 21.06 31.85 0.82
CA GLU A 1042 21.47 32.84 -0.17
C GLU A 1042 22.95 32.68 -0.59
N SER A 1043 23.78 32.07 0.27
CA SER A 1043 25.22 31.86 0.01
C SER A 1043 25.48 30.64 -0.87
N TRP A 1044 24.70 29.56 -0.69
CA TRP A 1044 24.89 28.31 -1.43
C TRP A 1044 23.97 28.15 -2.64
N ARG A 1045 22.93 28.97 -2.78
CA ARG A 1045 22.11 29.07 -4.00
C ARG A 1045 22.76 30.04 -4.97
N VAL A 1046 23.49 29.52 -5.94
CA VAL A 1046 24.16 30.32 -6.97
C VAL A 1046 23.16 30.63 -8.09
N PRO A 1047 22.77 31.89 -8.33
CA PRO A 1047 21.78 32.22 -9.37
C PRO A 1047 22.22 31.78 -10.77
N ILE A 1048 21.24 31.49 -11.65
CA ILE A 1048 21.49 31.14 -13.05
C ILE A 1048 21.17 32.35 -13.95
N PRO A 1049 22.18 33.09 -14.45
CA PRO A 1049 21.96 34.16 -15.42
C PRO A 1049 21.62 33.59 -16.79
N VAL A 1050 20.33 33.60 -17.15
CA VAL A 1050 19.80 32.89 -18.34
C VAL A 1050 20.55 33.21 -19.64
N ASP A 1051 20.87 34.48 -19.87
CA ASP A 1051 21.55 34.95 -21.09
C ASP A 1051 22.96 34.35 -21.26
N GLU A 1052 23.63 34.02 -20.15
CA GLU A 1052 24.95 33.38 -20.20
C GLU A 1052 24.85 31.90 -20.60
N TRP A 1053 23.74 31.23 -20.25
CA TRP A 1053 23.52 29.80 -20.46
C TRP A 1053 22.76 29.46 -21.75
N LEU A 1054 22.09 30.43 -22.35
CA LEU A 1054 21.36 30.24 -23.60
C LEU A 1054 22.35 30.18 -24.78
N LYS A 1055 22.82 28.97 -25.11
CA LYS A 1055 23.78 28.70 -26.18
C LYS A 1055 23.15 27.89 -27.32
N PRO A 1056 22.75 28.51 -28.44
CA PRO A 1056 22.22 27.77 -29.60
C PRO A 1056 23.21 26.79 -30.24
N ALA A 1057 24.52 26.98 -30.02
CA ALA A 1057 25.57 26.15 -30.62
C ALA A 1057 25.50 24.67 -30.21
N VAL A 1058 24.91 24.34 -29.05
CA VAL A 1058 24.75 22.95 -28.58
C VAL A 1058 23.45 22.28 -29.04
N VAL A 1059 22.70 22.94 -29.92
CA VAL A 1059 21.38 22.50 -30.43
C VAL A 1059 21.52 22.01 -31.87
N GLU A 1060 21.44 20.70 -32.08
CA GLU A 1060 21.67 20.05 -33.40
C GLU A 1060 20.67 20.51 -34.48
N HIS A 1061 19.37 20.33 -34.23
CA HIS A 1061 18.31 20.71 -35.18
C HIS A 1061 17.80 22.14 -35.01
N TYR A 1062 18.68 23.07 -34.66
CA TYR A 1062 18.34 24.43 -34.26
C TYR A 1062 17.41 25.15 -35.26
N GLN A 1063 17.74 25.19 -36.55
CA GLN A 1063 16.91 25.89 -37.56
C GLN A 1063 15.52 25.26 -37.73
N GLY A 1064 15.44 23.93 -37.66
CA GLY A 1064 14.18 23.21 -37.71
C GLY A 1064 13.31 23.52 -36.50
N LEU A 1065 13.90 23.53 -35.30
CA LEU A 1065 13.22 23.85 -34.05
C LEU A 1065 12.76 25.32 -34.03
N ARG A 1066 13.62 26.27 -34.43
CA ARG A 1066 13.25 27.69 -34.50
C ARG A 1066 12.06 27.93 -35.43
N ARG A 1067 12.01 27.25 -36.58
CA ARG A 1067 10.86 27.32 -37.50
C ARG A 1067 9.60 26.69 -36.89
N ALA A 1068 9.75 25.55 -36.21
CA ALA A 1068 8.63 24.79 -35.65
C ALA A 1068 7.99 25.47 -34.44
N LEU A 1069 8.81 26.10 -33.61
CA LEU A 1069 8.44 26.73 -32.34
C LEU A 1069 8.17 28.23 -32.49
N ASN A 1070 8.28 28.79 -33.69
CA ASN A 1070 7.99 30.21 -33.93
C ASN A 1070 6.52 30.50 -33.59
N ALA A 1071 6.33 31.48 -32.71
CA ALA A 1071 5.04 31.91 -32.19
C ALA A 1071 4.81 33.42 -32.41
N GLU A 1072 5.61 34.09 -33.25
CA GLU A 1072 5.46 35.52 -33.57
C GLU A 1072 4.16 35.83 -34.30
N GLN A 1073 3.51 34.80 -34.84
CA GLN A 1073 2.25 34.88 -35.59
C GLN A 1073 1.00 34.83 -34.70
N LEU A 1074 1.17 34.66 -33.37
CA LEU A 1074 0.07 34.49 -32.40
C LEU A 1074 -0.45 35.80 -31.84
#